data_AF-E7GBW2-F1
#
_entry.id   AF-E7GBW2-F1
#
_cell.length_a   1.000
_cell.length_b   1.000
_cell.length_c   1.000
_cell.angle_alpha   90.00
_cell.angle_beta   90.00
_cell.angle_gamma   90.00
#
_symmetry.space_group_name_H-M   'P 1'
#
loop_
_entity.id
_entity.type
_entity.pdbx_description
1 polymer ?
#
loop_
_entity_poly.entity_id
_entity_poly.type
_entity_poly.pdbx_seq_one_letter_code
_entity_poly.pdbx_strand_id
1 'polypeptide(L)'
;MTKKITAIFLALYMAISVLPMTIQAASKPDIKVGDYVKMGVYNNASILWRCVSIDNNGPLMLADKIVDTLAYDAKTNDNSNSKSHSRSYKRDDYGSNYWKDSNMRSWLNSTAAEGKVDWLCGNPPKDGYVSGVGAYNEKAGFLNAFSKSEIAAMKTVTQRSLVSHPEYNKGIVDGDANSDLLYYTDISEAVANYDSSYFETTTEKVFLLDVKQANAVWKNLKGYYVAYNNDGMAWPYWLRTPVTDCNHDMRYISSSGQVGRYAPWYSDLGVRPAFYLDSEYFVTTSGSGSQSSPYIGSAPNKQEDDYTISEPAEDANPDWNVSTEQSIQLTLGPWYSNDGKYSNPTIPVYTIQKTRSDTENMVVVVCGEGYTKSQQGKFINDVKRLWQDAMKYEPYRSYADRFNVYALCTASESTFDNGGSTFFDVIVDKYNSPVISNNLHGSQWKNHIFERCIGPEFIEKIHDAHIKKKCDPNTIPSGSEYEPYYYVHDYIAQFAMVVNTKSDFGGAYNNREYGFHYFISPSDSYRASKTFAHEFGHGLLGLGDEYSNGYLLDDKELKSLNLSSVEDPEKIKWRQLLGFRNTYTCRNAYGSKMLVSSYECIMRDTNYQFCEVCRLQGFKRMSQLVKDVDLYVATPEVKEYTGAYSKPSDFTDLETSSYYNYTYNRNDRLLSGNSKSRFNTNMNGKKIELRTVIQNISDKNARQLKFKMWIKHSDGSVATDSSGNPLQTVQTFDIPVWNDKANFWPLGALDHIKSDFNSGLKSCSLIYQIPSDAQLKSGDTVAFQVLDENGNVLADDNTETQRYTTVSIQYKFEDGSEIPNTAGGTFTVPYGTKLDLTPAKTLYDYEFIKVDGLNKPIVSDGTVVTYYYKNKNEEHTHNLTLVAAKAATCTTAGNSAYYTCDGCDKWFADATGSVEITDKTSVKIPAPGHTAGTEWKSDDTNHWHECTVAGCGVIIESTKSAHTAGEWIVDTPATATTAGTKHKECTVCHRVLETQPIPSTGTELKIIAEDNQIYNKASGSDVTITCNGDFAKFTGIKVDGSVVDSSNYTAVSGSTVLTLKASYLGTLTDGSHTITFVYTDGEANANLTVRTAGSGHIHDYGTEWKSNADNHWHECNCGDKKDEAAHSFKWVVDKEATATKKGSKHEECKICGYKRSAVEIPATGTSTAPTDTTKPNDTTKPGNTNGSEKSPQTGDNSNIFLWFALLFVSAAGVTGITAYNKKKKEHAE
;
A
#
# COMPACT_ATOMS: atom_id res chain seq x y z
N MET A 1 -4.23 74.81 -64.36
CA MET A 1 -4.65 75.86 -63.40
C MET A 1 -4.66 75.25 -62.00
N THR A 2 -3.50 75.22 -61.32
CA THR A 2 -3.17 74.03 -60.50
C THR A 2 -2.72 74.35 -59.06
N LYS A 3 -3.15 75.49 -58.50
CA LYS A 3 -2.83 75.91 -57.11
C LYS A 3 -3.99 76.54 -56.31
N LYS A 4 -5.25 76.45 -56.78
CA LYS A 4 -6.43 76.99 -56.05
C LYS A 4 -7.54 75.99 -55.71
N ILE A 5 -7.53 74.78 -56.27
CA ILE A 5 -8.54 73.73 -55.93
C ILE A 5 -8.08 72.90 -54.73
N THR A 6 -6.79 72.60 -54.62
CA THR A 6 -6.19 71.76 -53.56
C THR A 6 -6.40 72.33 -52.15
N ALA A 7 -6.50 73.66 -52.00
CA ALA A 7 -6.70 74.31 -50.70
C ALA A 7 -8.12 74.10 -50.13
N ILE A 8 -9.13 73.91 -50.98
CA ILE A 8 -10.53 73.75 -50.55
C ILE A 8 -10.79 72.30 -50.12
N PHE A 9 -10.26 71.32 -50.85
CA PHE A 9 -10.39 69.91 -50.47
C PHE A 9 -9.67 69.57 -49.16
N LEU A 10 -8.51 70.18 -48.88
CA LEU A 10 -7.79 69.96 -47.62
C LEU A 10 -8.53 70.56 -46.41
N ALA A 11 -9.23 71.68 -46.59
CA ALA A 11 -10.07 72.29 -45.55
C ALA A 11 -11.33 71.44 -45.26
N LEU A 12 -11.96 70.86 -46.29
CA LEU A 12 -13.15 70.02 -46.10
C LEU A 12 -12.81 68.69 -45.39
N TYR A 13 -11.65 68.10 -45.68
CA TYR A 13 -11.20 66.84 -45.03
C TYR A 13 -10.87 67.01 -43.53
N MET A 14 -10.44 68.20 -43.11
CA MET A 14 -10.15 68.49 -41.68
C MET A 14 -11.39 68.96 -40.89
N ALA A 15 -12.57 69.09 -41.53
CA ALA A 15 -13.80 69.54 -40.89
C ALA A 15 -14.77 68.41 -40.48
N ILE A 16 -14.50 67.16 -40.89
CA ILE A 16 -15.37 65.99 -40.65
C ILE A 16 -14.76 65.02 -39.61
N SER A 17 -13.48 65.17 -39.28
CA SER A 17 -12.72 64.29 -38.39
C SER A 17 -12.84 64.60 -36.88
N VAL A 18 -13.80 65.44 -36.45
CA VAL A 18 -14.01 65.78 -35.02
C VAL A 18 -15.49 65.78 -34.64
N LEU A 19 -16.16 64.66 -34.88
CA LEU A 19 -17.12 64.16 -33.90
C LEU A 19 -16.38 63.09 -33.06
N PRO A 20 -16.46 63.13 -31.72
CA PRO A 20 -15.97 62.02 -30.92
C PRO A 20 -16.89 60.81 -31.17
N MET A 21 -16.45 59.88 -32.02
CA MET A 21 -16.91 58.50 -31.90
C MET A 21 -16.44 58.00 -30.54
N THR A 22 -17.33 58.07 -29.55
CA THR A 22 -17.19 57.33 -28.31
C THR A 22 -17.20 55.85 -28.67
N ILE A 23 -16.02 55.25 -28.83
CA ILE A 23 -15.85 53.81 -28.84
C ILE A 23 -16.34 53.34 -27.46
N GLN A 24 -17.59 52.89 -27.41
CA GLN A 24 -18.16 52.32 -26.21
C GLN A 24 -17.40 51.03 -25.94
N ALA A 25 -16.65 50.99 -24.82
CA ALA A 25 -15.83 49.86 -24.47
C ALA A 25 -16.69 48.59 -24.42
N ALA A 26 -16.20 47.50 -25.02
CA ALA A 26 -16.95 46.26 -25.16
C ALA A 26 -17.40 45.77 -23.78
N SER A 27 -18.71 45.78 -23.53
CA SER A 27 -19.28 45.50 -22.21
C SER A 27 -19.91 44.12 -22.16
N LYS A 28 -19.85 43.49 -20.98
CA LYS A 28 -20.47 42.19 -20.75
C LYS A 28 -21.93 42.40 -20.31
N PRO A 29 -22.94 42.05 -21.12
CA PRO A 29 -24.34 42.32 -20.81
C PRO A 29 -24.93 41.32 -19.81
N ASP A 30 -25.86 41.79 -18.99
CA ASP A 30 -26.71 40.99 -18.12
C ASP A 30 -28.00 40.60 -18.88
N ILE A 31 -27.89 39.55 -19.69
CA ILE A 31 -28.92 39.06 -20.63
C ILE A 31 -30.12 38.48 -19.89
N LYS A 32 -31.33 38.97 -20.19
CA LYS A 32 -32.59 38.55 -19.57
C LYS A 32 -33.56 37.92 -20.54
N VAL A 33 -34.46 37.09 -20.01
CA VAL A 33 -35.57 36.51 -20.77
C VAL A 33 -36.42 37.62 -21.38
N GLY A 34 -36.52 37.63 -22.70
CA GLY A 34 -37.17 38.68 -23.49
C GLY A 34 -36.19 39.56 -24.28
N ASP A 35 -34.92 39.65 -23.89
CA ASP A 35 -33.88 40.46 -24.55
C ASP A 35 -33.52 39.91 -25.93
N TYR A 36 -33.02 40.80 -26.79
CA TYR A 36 -32.61 40.51 -28.16
C TYR A 36 -31.12 40.72 -28.40
N VAL A 37 -30.54 39.79 -29.16
CA VAL A 37 -29.15 39.79 -29.66
C VAL A 37 -29.18 39.69 -31.18
N LYS A 38 -28.29 40.41 -31.87
CA LYS A 38 -28.14 40.38 -33.33
C LYS A 38 -26.76 39.83 -33.69
N MET A 39 -26.73 38.62 -34.26
CA MET A 39 -25.53 37.86 -34.61
C MET A 39 -25.78 37.00 -35.85
N GLY A 40 -24.78 36.86 -36.71
CA GLY A 40 -24.82 36.06 -37.92
C GLY A 40 -25.61 36.68 -39.06
N VAL A 41 -25.34 36.20 -40.27
CA VAL A 41 -26.07 36.53 -41.49
C VAL A 41 -26.51 35.23 -42.16
N TYR A 42 -27.73 35.18 -42.65
CA TYR A 42 -28.25 34.06 -43.43
C TYR A 42 -29.17 34.59 -44.55
N ASN A 43 -29.07 34.03 -45.76
CA ASN A 43 -29.75 34.55 -46.97
C ASN A 43 -29.62 36.10 -47.13
N ASN A 44 -28.41 36.63 -46.87
CA ASN A 44 -28.07 38.07 -46.86
C ASN A 44 -28.81 38.95 -45.83
N ALA A 45 -29.58 38.37 -44.90
CA ALA A 45 -30.22 39.07 -43.79
C ALA A 45 -29.51 38.75 -42.46
N SER A 46 -29.29 39.74 -41.60
CA SER A 46 -28.79 39.48 -40.24
C SER A 46 -29.84 38.76 -39.40
N ILE A 47 -29.46 37.74 -38.64
CA ILE A 47 -30.41 37.03 -37.76
C ILE A 47 -30.59 37.83 -36.46
N LEU A 48 -31.86 37.94 -36.05
CA LEU A 48 -32.27 38.46 -34.75
C LEU A 48 -32.63 37.28 -33.85
N TRP A 49 -32.03 37.24 -32.67
CA TRP A 49 -32.19 36.18 -31.67
C TRP A 49 -32.80 36.76 -30.41
N ARG A 50 -33.65 35.99 -29.73
CA ARG A 50 -34.26 36.38 -28.45
C ARG A 50 -33.92 35.39 -27.36
N CYS A 51 -33.59 35.87 -26.17
CA CYS A 51 -33.47 35.04 -24.98
C CYS A 51 -34.87 34.56 -24.56
N VAL A 52 -35.14 33.26 -24.65
CA VAL A 52 -36.47 32.67 -24.37
C VAL A 52 -36.53 31.91 -23.05
N SER A 53 -35.39 31.49 -22.52
CA SER A 53 -35.21 30.88 -21.22
C SER A 53 -33.80 31.13 -20.72
N ILE A 54 -33.56 30.95 -19.42
CA ILE A 54 -32.23 30.87 -18.82
C ILE A 54 -32.24 29.65 -17.90
N ASP A 55 -31.28 28.75 -18.08
CA ASP A 55 -31.11 27.54 -17.27
C ASP A 55 -29.62 27.28 -17.02
N ASN A 56 -29.27 26.09 -16.49
CA ASN A 56 -27.90 25.72 -16.13
C ASN A 56 -26.91 25.78 -17.32
N ASN A 57 -27.38 25.69 -18.56
CA ASN A 57 -26.52 25.87 -19.74
C ASN A 57 -26.24 27.34 -20.06
N GLY A 58 -27.10 28.27 -19.63
CA GLY A 58 -27.01 29.71 -19.87
C GLY A 58 -28.29 30.30 -20.48
N PRO A 59 -28.21 31.48 -21.11
CA PRO A 59 -29.33 32.06 -21.86
C PRO A 59 -29.60 31.25 -23.14
N LEU A 60 -30.80 30.68 -23.25
CA LEU A 60 -31.28 30.01 -24.46
C LEU A 60 -31.76 31.06 -25.47
N MET A 61 -31.05 31.16 -26.59
CA MET A 61 -31.32 32.10 -27.67
C MET A 61 -32.07 31.38 -28.80
N LEU A 62 -33.23 31.92 -29.20
CA LEU A 62 -34.06 31.40 -30.30
C LEU A 62 -34.16 32.44 -31.42
N ALA A 63 -34.09 32.03 -32.68
CA ALA A 63 -34.33 32.93 -33.81
C ALA A 63 -35.74 33.56 -33.76
N ASP A 64 -35.83 34.87 -33.94
CA ASP A 64 -37.09 35.63 -33.86
C ASP A 64 -38.11 35.14 -34.90
N LYS A 65 -37.62 34.87 -36.11
CA LYS A 65 -38.35 34.36 -37.27
C LYS A 65 -37.82 33.01 -37.74
N ILE A 66 -38.59 32.37 -38.63
CA ILE A 66 -38.12 31.27 -39.48
C ILE A 66 -36.97 31.77 -40.38
N VAL A 67 -35.86 31.03 -40.42
CA VAL A 67 -34.67 31.41 -41.23
C VAL A 67 -34.69 30.82 -42.64
N ASP A 68 -35.25 29.63 -42.78
CA ASP A 68 -35.42 28.89 -44.05
C ASP A 68 -36.54 27.85 -43.90
N THR A 69 -36.92 27.19 -44.99
CA THR A 69 -37.97 26.15 -45.02
C THR A 69 -37.37 24.90 -45.66
N LEU A 70 -37.11 23.86 -44.85
CA LEU A 70 -36.24 22.74 -45.20
C LEU A 70 -36.77 21.42 -44.63
N ALA A 71 -36.44 20.31 -45.32
CA ALA A 71 -36.72 18.97 -44.81
C ALA A 71 -35.79 18.62 -43.64
N TYR A 72 -36.32 17.92 -42.64
CA TYR A 72 -35.57 17.51 -41.46
C TYR A 72 -34.55 16.41 -41.79
N ASP A 73 -34.94 15.42 -42.60
CA ASP A 73 -34.06 14.33 -43.03
C ASP A 73 -34.55 13.71 -44.36
N ALA A 74 -33.62 13.30 -45.22
CA ALA A 74 -33.89 12.83 -46.58
C ALA A 74 -34.28 11.35 -46.65
N LYS A 75 -35.22 11.01 -47.54
CA LYS A 75 -35.70 9.63 -47.74
C LYS A 75 -34.91 8.83 -48.78
N THR A 76 -33.89 8.10 -48.32
CA THR A 76 -32.99 7.30 -49.18
C THR A 76 -32.23 6.24 -48.37
N ASN A 77 -31.82 5.17 -49.07
CA ASN A 77 -30.95 4.08 -48.63
C ASN A 77 -29.61 4.02 -49.39
N ASP A 78 -29.30 5.00 -50.25
CA ASP A 78 -28.13 5.03 -51.16
C ASP A 78 -26.83 4.64 -50.45
N ASN A 79 -26.68 5.07 -49.20
CA ASN A 79 -25.59 4.68 -48.32
C ASN A 79 -26.02 3.53 -47.38
N SER A 80 -25.75 2.29 -47.78
CA SER A 80 -25.95 1.08 -46.95
C SER A 80 -25.19 1.09 -45.63
N ASN A 81 -24.13 1.89 -45.53
CA ASN A 81 -23.28 2.01 -44.35
C ASN A 81 -23.74 3.15 -43.42
N SER A 82 -24.81 3.87 -43.79
CA SER A 82 -25.42 4.87 -42.92
C SER A 82 -26.08 4.21 -41.71
N LYS A 83 -25.70 4.66 -40.51
CA LYS A 83 -26.24 4.11 -39.25
C LYS A 83 -27.77 4.32 -39.15
N SER A 84 -28.31 5.36 -39.79
CA SER A 84 -29.77 5.61 -39.90
C SER A 84 -30.53 4.52 -40.68
N HIS A 85 -29.93 3.90 -41.71
CA HIS A 85 -30.61 2.88 -42.53
C HIS A 85 -30.87 1.57 -41.74
N SER A 86 -29.94 1.15 -40.87
CA SER A 86 -30.17 -0.01 -39.99
C SER A 86 -31.15 0.30 -38.84
N ARG A 87 -31.38 1.59 -38.55
CA ARG A 87 -32.31 2.08 -37.52
C ARG A 87 -33.76 2.12 -38.03
N SER A 88 -34.05 2.84 -39.12
CA SER A 88 -35.42 3.03 -39.63
C SER A 88 -35.75 2.29 -40.91
N TYR A 89 -36.57 1.22 -40.81
CA TYR A 89 -37.11 0.46 -41.95
C TYR A 89 -38.10 1.25 -42.84
N LYS A 90 -38.39 2.50 -42.48
CA LYS A 90 -39.29 3.42 -43.21
C LYS A 90 -38.59 4.67 -43.75
N ARG A 91 -37.27 4.77 -43.63
CA ARG A 91 -36.52 5.93 -44.12
C ARG A 91 -36.75 6.19 -45.61
N ASP A 92 -36.83 5.16 -46.44
CA ASP A 92 -37.04 5.28 -47.90
C ASP A 92 -38.40 5.85 -48.32
N ASP A 93 -39.41 5.73 -47.45
CA ASP A 93 -40.75 6.28 -47.69
C ASP A 93 -40.87 7.72 -47.17
N TYR A 94 -40.25 8.04 -46.03
CA TYR A 94 -40.62 9.21 -45.21
C TYR A 94 -39.45 10.01 -44.58
N GLY A 95 -38.21 9.52 -44.63
CA GLY A 95 -37.05 10.08 -43.92
C GLY A 95 -36.93 9.58 -42.47
N SER A 96 -35.86 9.96 -41.77
CA SER A 96 -35.61 9.58 -40.37
C SER A 96 -36.02 10.69 -39.40
N ASN A 97 -36.67 10.34 -38.29
CA ASN A 97 -36.97 11.29 -37.21
C ASN A 97 -35.88 11.34 -36.11
N TYR A 98 -34.74 10.70 -36.36
CA TYR A 98 -33.63 10.56 -35.43
C TYR A 98 -32.65 11.75 -35.50
N TRP A 99 -32.62 12.58 -34.46
CA TRP A 99 -31.87 13.85 -34.45
C TRP A 99 -30.37 13.67 -34.69
N LYS A 100 -29.73 12.68 -34.07
CA LYS A 100 -28.26 12.57 -33.95
C LYS A 100 -27.53 12.42 -35.29
N ASP A 101 -28.10 11.72 -36.26
CA ASP A 101 -27.53 11.61 -37.62
C ASP A 101 -28.30 12.42 -38.70
N SER A 102 -29.37 13.14 -38.34
CA SER A 102 -30.21 13.89 -39.29
C SER A 102 -29.47 14.89 -40.18
N ASN A 103 -29.99 15.09 -41.41
CA ASN A 103 -29.53 16.16 -42.30
C ASN A 103 -29.64 17.55 -41.63
N MET A 104 -30.73 17.81 -40.89
CA MET A 104 -30.94 19.07 -40.17
C MET A 104 -29.83 19.37 -39.14
N ARG A 105 -29.46 18.40 -38.30
CA ARG A 105 -28.38 18.56 -37.31
C ARG A 105 -27.02 18.81 -37.99
N SER A 106 -26.75 18.08 -39.08
CA SER A 106 -25.55 18.23 -39.92
C SER A 106 -25.43 19.66 -40.47
N TRP A 107 -26.50 20.16 -41.10
CA TRP A 107 -26.51 21.48 -41.74
C TRP A 107 -26.47 22.64 -40.73
N LEU A 108 -27.20 22.55 -39.62
CA LEU A 108 -27.21 23.58 -38.56
C LEU A 108 -25.86 23.79 -37.89
N ASN A 109 -24.98 22.78 -37.91
CA ASN A 109 -23.68 22.79 -37.23
C ASN A 109 -22.52 22.63 -38.22
N SER A 110 -22.59 23.30 -39.38
CA SER A 110 -21.48 23.32 -40.34
C SER A 110 -21.16 24.75 -40.81
N THR A 111 -19.85 25.06 -40.86
CA THR A 111 -19.29 26.24 -41.53
C THR A 111 -18.90 25.97 -42.99
N ALA A 112 -19.18 24.78 -43.53
CA ALA A 112 -18.77 24.40 -44.86
C ALA A 112 -19.46 25.22 -45.97
N ALA A 113 -18.76 25.42 -47.08
CA ALA A 113 -19.26 26.14 -48.25
C ALA A 113 -20.37 25.37 -49.00
N GLU A 114 -20.95 26.01 -50.01
CA GLU A 114 -21.93 25.41 -50.93
C GLU A 114 -21.42 24.08 -51.52
N GLY A 115 -22.27 23.04 -51.45
CA GLY A 115 -21.92 21.68 -51.89
C GLY A 115 -20.77 21.02 -51.11
N LYS A 116 -20.49 21.45 -49.87
CA LYS A 116 -19.41 20.91 -49.00
C LYS A 116 -19.85 20.54 -47.58
N VAL A 117 -21.13 20.60 -47.25
CA VAL A 117 -21.64 20.10 -45.96
C VAL A 117 -21.46 18.58 -45.89
N ASP A 118 -20.77 18.10 -44.86
CA ASP A 118 -20.72 16.68 -44.51
C ASP A 118 -22.01 16.26 -43.82
N TRP A 119 -22.60 15.14 -44.27
CA TRP A 119 -23.90 14.67 -43.79
C TRP A 119 -23.70 13.48 -42.85
N LEU A 120 -24.14 13.59 -41.60
CA LEU A 120 -23.92 12.58 -40.56
C LEU A 120 -24.55 11.22 -40.93
N CYS A 121 -25.79 11.22 -41.41
CA CYS A 121 -26.46 10.04 -41.97
C CYS A 121 -25.87 9.57 -43.32
N GLY A 122 -24.78 10.17 -43.81
CA GLY A 122 -24.10 9.79 -45.05
C GLY A 122 -24.93 9.92 -46.33
N ASN A 123 -26.09 10.57 -46.26
CA ASN A 123 -27.11 10.63 -47.31
C ASN A 123 -27.55 12.09 -47.54
N PRO A 124 -27.11 12.77 -48.61
CA PRO A 124 -27.39 14.19 -48.84
C PRO A 124 -28.86 14.48 -49.25
N PRO A 125 -29.46 15.61 -48.83
CA PRO A 125 -30.84 15.99 -49.13
C PRO A 125 -31.00 16.56 -50.55
N LYS A 126 -30.98 15.65 -51.52
CA LYS A 126 -31.08 15.88 -52.98
C LYS A 126 -32.52 15.86 -53.48
N ASP A 127 -32.73 16.37 -54.70
CA ASP A 127 -34.03 16.32 -55.38
C ASP A 127 -34.50 14.87 -55.54
N GLY A 128 -35.78 14.62 -55.22
CA GLY A 128 -36.37 13.29 -55.15
C GLY A 128 -36.23 12.59 -53.80
N TYR A 129 -35.26 12.96 -52.97
CA TYR A 129 -35.11 12.47 -51.58
C TYR A 129 -35.75 13.41 -50.55
N VAL A 130 -36.20 14.59 -50.99
CA VAL A 130 -37.05 15.53 -50.24
C VAL A 130 -38.19 16.02 -51.13
N SER A 131 -39.27 16.54 -50.54
CA SER A 131 -40.45 17.05 -51.26
C SER A 131 -40.93 18.39 -50.67
N GLY A 132 -41.58 19.24 -51.45
CA GLY A 132 -42.02 20.58 -51.04
C GLY A 132 -41.24 21.69 -51.74
N VAL A 133 -40.45 22.46 -50.97
CA VAL A 133 -39.71 23.64 -51.45
C VAL A 133 -38.42 23.26 -52.21
N GLY A 134 -37.82 22.09 -51.93
CA GLY A 134 -36.77 21.48 -52.77
C GLY A 134 -35.56 20.96 -52.00
N ALA A 135 -34.56 20.49 -52.77
CA ALA A 135 -33.26 20.05 -52.24
C ALA A 135 -32.49 21.16 -51.50
N TYR A 136 -31.58 20.74 -50.61
CA TYR A 136 -30.63 21.65 -49.97
C TYR A 136 -29.21 21.11 -49.83
N ASN A 137 -28.87 20.02 -50.53
CA ASN A 137 -27.52 19.44 -50.51
C ASN A 137 -26.43 20.38 -51.08
N GLU A 138 -26.81 21.38 -51.89
CA GLU A 138 -25.90 22.40 -52.42
C GLU A 138 -25.82 23.66 -51.55
N LYS A 139 -26.71 23.84 -50.55
CA LYS A 139 -26.61 25.01 -49.64
C LYS A 139 -25.33 24.92 -48.81
N ALA A 140 -24.71 26.08 -48.54
CA ALA A 140 -23.68 26.18 -47.51
C ALA A 140 -24.26 25.81 -46.13
N GLY A 141 -23.41 25.35 -45.22
CA GLY A 141 -23.80 25.07 -43.84
C GLY A 141 -24.28 26.34 -43.13
N PHE A 142 -25.21 26.21 -42.18
CA PHE A 142 -25.87 27.35 -41.53
C PHE A 142 -24.88 28.35 -40.91
N LEU A 143 -23.74 27.87 -40.39
CA LEU A 143 -22.73 28.69 -39.73
C LEU A 143 -21.69 29.28 -40.69
N ASN A 144 -21.72 28.95 -41.99
CA ASN A 144 -20.73 29.42 -42.98
C ASN A 144 -20.64 30.95 -43.09
N ALA A 145 -21.75 31.67 -42.89
CA ALA A 145 -21.85 33.12 -42.96
C ALA A 145 -21.81 33.82 -41.58
N PHE A 146 -21.40 33.12 -40.52
CA PHE A 146 -21.12 33.70 -39.20
C PHE A 146 -19.60 33.93 -39.07
N SER A 147 -19.19 35.01 -38.40
CA SER A 147 -17.77 35.17 -38.07
C SER A 147 -17.35 34.19 -36.97
N LYS A 148 -16.07 33.77 -36.96
CA LYS A 148 -15.53 32.86 -35.94
C LYS A 148 -15.81 33.34 -34.51
N SER A 149 -15.72 34.64 -34.24
CA SER A 149 -16.06 35.21 -32.92
C SER A 149 -17.56 35.13 -32.55
N GLU A 150 -18.48 35.04 -33.52
CA GLU A 150 -19.91 34.82 -33.26
C GLU A 150 -20.18 33.34 -32.98
N ILE A 151 -19.50 32.42 -33.67
CA ILE A 151 -19.56 30.98 -33.40
C ILE A 151 -18.92 30.66 -32.03
N ALA A 152 -17.86 31.38 -31.66
CA ALA A 152 -17.23 31.31 -30.33
C ALA A 152 -18.19 31.70 -29.20
N ALA A 153 -19.10 32.65 -29.45
CA ALA A 153 -20.15 33.04 -28.52
C ALA A 153 -21.32 32.05 -28.43
N MET A 154 -21.33 30.98 -29.24
CA MET A 154 -22.25 29.85 -29.09
C MET A 154 -21.60 28.79 -28.20
N LYS A 155 -22.25 28.48 -27.08
CA LYS A 155 -21.79 27.43 -26.16
C LYS A 155 -22.07 26.06 -26.78
N THR A 156 -21.01 25.26 -26.95
CA THR A 156 -21.16 23.83 -27.24
C THR A 156 -21.79 23.15 -26.03
N VAL A 157 -22.91 22.45 -26.22
CA VAL A 157 -23.70 21.86 -25.14
C VAL A 157 -24.06 20.42 -25.41
N THR A 158 -23.85 19.55 -24.42
CA THR A 158 -24.38 18.18 -24.39
C THR A 158 -25.79 18.23 -23.81
N GLN A 159 -26.78 17.77 -24.57
CA GLN A 159 -28.20 17.84 -24.23
C GLN A 159 -28.89 16.48 -24.37
N ARG A 160 -30.00 16.32 -23.66
CA ARG A 160 -30.92 15.19 -23.82
C ARG A 160 -31.66 15.30 -25.15
N SER A 161 -31.57 14.28 -25.99
CA SER A 161 -32.40 14.09 -27.18
C SER A 161 -33.22 12.83 -27.01
N LEU A 162 -34.55 12.94 -27.11
CA LEU A 162 -35.41 11.75 -27.03
C LEU A 162 -35.26 10.89 -28.29
N VAL A 163 -35.44 9.57 -28.13
CA VAL A 163 -35.38 8.57 -29.20
C VAL A 163 -36.69 7.79 -29.30
N SER A 164 -36.94 7.20 -30.47
CA SER A 164 -38.16 6.44 -30.78
C SER A 164 -38.01 4.93 -30.55
N HIS A 165 -39.15 4.24 -30.54
CA HIS A 165 -39.29 2.82 -30.21
C HIS A 165 -38.34 1.89 -31.00
N PRO A 166 -38.19 2.02 -32.33
CA PRO A 166 -37.26 1.17 -33.09
C PRO A 166 -35.77 1.42 -32.82
N GLU A 167 -35.42 2.56 -32.19
CA GLU A 167 -34.06 2.97 -31.87
C GLU A 167 -33.68 2.52 -30.44
N TYR A 168 -34.53 2.77 -29.43
CA TYR A 168 -34.25 2.29 -28.07
C TYR A 168 -34.35 0.76 -27.94
N ASN A 169 -35.18 0.10 -28.75
CA ASN A 169 -35.19 -1.37 -28.86
C ASN A 169 -33.88 -1.96 -29.43
N LYS A 170 -32.93 -1.13 -29.89
CA LYS A 170 -31.58 -1.52 -30.33
C LYS A 170 -30.50 -1.12 -29.32
N GLY A 171 -30.91 -0.88 -28.07
CA GLY A 171 -30.02 -0.49 -26.97
C GLY A 171 -29.52 0.95 -27.01
N ILE A 172 -30.07 1.80 -27.88
CA ILE A 172 -29.67 3.21 -28.02
C ILE A 172 -30.37 4.04 -26.93
N VAL A 173 -29.90 3.91 -25.68
CA VAL A 173 -30.43 4.66 -24.52
C VAL A 173 -29.31 5.05 -23.55
N ASP A 174 -29.37 6.29 -23.07
CA ASP A 174 -28.62 6.75 -21.90
C ASP A 174 -29.52 6.69 -20.65
N GLY A 175 -29.00 6.10 -19.55
CA GLY A 175 -29.64 6.11 -18.24
C GLY A 175 -30.98 5.35 -18.11
N ASP A 176 -31.65 5.55 -16.97
CA ASP A 176 -32.78 4.71 -16.51
C ASP A 176 -34.15 5.10 -17.11
N ALA A 177 -34.19 5.36 -18.41
CA ALA A 177 -35.45 5.65 -19.12
C ALA A 177 -36.30 4.38 -19.34
N ASN A 178 -37.63 4.54 -19.40
CA ASN A 178 -38.57 3.41 -19.38
C ASN A 178 -39.88 3.60 -20.16
N SER A 179 -40.09 4.72 -20.86
CA SER A 179 -41.37 5.02 -21.53
C SER A 179 -41.25 5.77 -22.87
N ASP A 180 -42.26 5.67 -23.71
CA ASP A 180 -42.50 6.58 -24.85
C ASP A 180 -42.96 7.96 -24.35
N LEU A 181 -42.60 9.05 -25.04
CA LEU A 181 -43.14 10.38 -24.76
C LEU A 181 -44.60 10.46 -25.21
N LEU A 182 -45.51 10.69 -24.26
CA LEU A 182 -46.94 10.79 -24.52
C LEU A 182 -47.28 11.82 -25.62
N TYR A 183 -48.21 11.46 -26.50
CA TYR A 183 -48.63 12.32 -27.61
C TYR A 183 -49.77 13.26 -27.19
N TYR A 184 -49.41 14.42 -26.67
CA TYR A 184 -50.32 15.56 -26.49
C TYR A 184 -50.10 16.61 -27.59
N THR A 185 -51.19 17.29 -27.98
CA THR A 185 -51.20 18.36 -29.00
C THR A 185 -51.12 19.77 -28.39
N ASP A 186 -51.37 19.93 -27.10
CA ASP A 186 -51.10 21.18 -26.37
C ASP A 186 -49.65 21.21 -25.88
N ILE A 187 -48.93 22.30 -26.14
CA ILE A 187 -47.52 22.45 -25.73
C ILE A 187 -47.34 22.45 -24.20
N SER A 188 -48.38 22.78 -23.44
CA SER A 188 -48.37 22.72 -21.97
C SER A 188 -48.33 21.29 -21.44
N GLU A 189 -48.96 20.35 -22.15
CA GLU A 189 -49.10 18.93 -21.80
C GLU A 189 -48.04 18.02 -22.47
N ALA A 190 -47.49 18.42 -23.63
CA ALA A 190 -46.53 17.65 -24.43
C ALA A 190 -45.16 17.35 -23.76
N VAL A 191 -45.03 17.64 -22.46
CA VAL A 191 -43.87 17.36 -21.60
C VAL A 191 -44.16 16.37 -20.47
N ALA A 192 -45.39 15.86 -20.36
CA ALA A 192 -45.93 15.20 -19.17
C ALA A 192 -45.05 14.08 -18.56
N ASN A 193 -44.38 13.27 -19.38
CA ASN A 193 -43.44 12.23 -18.94
C ASN A 193 -42.05 12.35 -19.58
N TYR A 194 -41.67 13.54 -20.06
CA TYR A 194 -40.41 13.78 -20.80
C TYR A 194 -39.17 13.22 -20.09
N ASP A 195 -39.07 13.43 -18.77
CA ASP A 195 -37.88 13.02 -18.01
C ASP A 195 -37.78 11.50 -17.80
N SER A 196 -38.88 10.76 -17.97
CA SER A 196 -38.94 9.28 -17.99
C SER A 196 -38.89 8.68 -19.41
N SER A 197 -38.90 9.53 -20.44
CA SER A 197 -38.98 9.10 -21.85
C SER A 197 -37.62 8.65 -22.38
N TYR A 198 -37.57 7.60 -23.22
CA TYR A 198 -36.31 7.10 -23.79
C TYR A 198 -35.51 8.18 -24.52
N PHE A 199 -34.20 8.22 -24.26
CA PHE A 199 -33.32 9.29 -24.72
C PHE A 199 -31.86 8.83 -24.89
N GLU A 200 -31.10 9.64 -25.60
CA GLU A 200 -29.64 9.65 -25.60
C GLU A 200 -29.13 11.10 -25.45
N THR A 201 -27.82 11.27 -25.36
CA THR A 201 -27.16 12.57 -25.33
C THR A 201 -26.58 12.96 -26.70
N THR A 202 -26.79 14.23 -27.08
CA THR A 202 -26.24 14.83 -28.30
C THR A 202 -25.50 16.12 -27.97
N THR A 203 -24.35 16.35 -28.61
CA THR A 203 -23.49 17.50 -28.37
C THR A 203 -23.39 18.38 -29.61
N GLU A 204 -23.85 19.62 -29.52
CA GLU A 204 -23.91 20.58 -30.64
C GLU A 204 -23.84 22.04 -30.14
N LYS A 205 -23.62 23.00 -31.04
CA LYS A 205 -23.78 24.44 -30.75
C LYS A 205 -25.20 24.92 -31.06
N VAL A 206 -25.70 24.55 -32.24
CA VAL A 206 -27.01 24.97 -32.78
C VAL A 206 -27.95 23.78 -32.87
N PHE A 207 -29.19 23.97 -32.46
CA PHE A 207 -30.20 22.92 -32.42
C PHE A 207 -31.60 23.48 -32.72
N LEU A 208 -32.55 22.59 -32.97
CA LEU A 208 -33.97 22.92 -32.87
C LEU A 208 -34.44 22.70 -31.44
N LEU A 209 -35.48 23.41 -31.00
CA LEU A 209 -36.04 23.20 -29.65
C LEU A 209 -36.57 21.77 -29.50
N ASP A 210 -36.44 21.20 -28.32
CA ASP A 210 -37.30 20.08 -27.90
C ASP A 210 -38.62 20.60 -27.30
N VAL A 211 -39.57 19.69 -27.05
CA VAL A 211 -40.87 20.03 -26.43
C VAL A 211 -40.75 20.68 -25.05
N LYS A 212 -39.70 20.39 -24.26
CA LYS A 212 -39.49 20.94 -22.92
C LYS A 212 -38.93 22.37 -22.99
N GLN A 213 -38.05 22.64 -23.95
CA GLN A 213 -37.58 23.98 -24.29
C GLN A 213 -38.70 24.83 -24.90
N ALA A 214 -39.50 24.29 -25.83
CA ALA A 214 -40.66 24.99 -26.41
C ALA A 214 -41.76 25.28 -25.35
N ASN A 215 -41.99 24.37 -24.41
CA ASN A 215 -42.84 24.56 -23.24
C ASN A 215 -42.32 25.68 -22.31
N ALA A 216 -41.00 25.84 -22.17
CA ALA A 216 -40.39 26.98 -21.47
C ALA A 216 -40.65 28.31 -22.21
N VAL A 217 -40.55 28.35 -23.55
CA VAL A 217 -40.92 29.54 -24.35
C VAL A 217 -42.39 29.92 -24.12
N TRP A 218 -43.31 28.95 -24.14
CA TRP A 218 -44.73 29.16 -23.84
C TRP A 218 -44.97 29.67 -22.41
N LYS A 219 -44.29 29.11 -21.40
CA LYS A 219 -44.37 29.58 -20.01
C LYS A 219 -43.88 31.02 -19.87
N ASN A 220 -42.73 31.34 -20.45
CA ASN A 220 -42.02 32.60 -20.25
C ASN A 220 -42.58 33.75 -21.11
N LEU A 221 -42.79 33.51 -22.40
CA LEU A 221 -43.11 34.53 -23.41
C LEU A 221 -44.48 34.33 -24.08
N LYS A 222 -45.33 33.46 -23.50
CA LYS A 222 -46.70 33.17 -23.95
C LYS A 222 -46.72 32.79 -25.44
N GLY A 223 -47.46 33.51 -26.29
CA GLY A 223 -47.64 33.14 -27.70
C GLY A 223 -46.37 33.08 -28.57
N TYR A 224 -45.23 33.59 -28.10
CA TYR A 224 -43.98 33.70 -28.88
C TYR A 224 -43.36 32.36 -29.34
N TYR A 225 -43.78 31.24 -28.75
CA TYR A 225 -43.43 29.91 -29.24
C TYR A 225 -44.03 29.62 -30.64
N VAL A 226 -45.13 30.27 -31.03
CA VAL A 226 -45.60 30.29 -32.42
C VAL A 226 -44.63 31.15 -33.23
N ALA A 227 -44.16 30.62 -34.35
CA ALA A 227 -43.17 31.29 -35.20
C ALA A 227 -43.81 32.05 -36.35
N TYR A 228 -43.08 33.05 -36.86
CA TYR A 228 -43.48 33.85 -38.02
C TYR A 228 -42.39 33.79 -39.10
N ASN A 229 -42.79 33.78 -40.36
CA ASN A 229 -41.88 33.88 -41.49
C ASN A 229 -41.44 35.34 -41.75
N ASN A 230 -40.64 35.57 -42.78
CA ASN A 230 -40.17 36.92 -43.12
C ASN A 230 -41.32 37.89 -43.47
N ASP A 231 -42.36 37.41 -44.16
CA ASP A 231 -43.57 38.18 -44.52
C ASP A 231 -44.48 38.52 -43.33
N GLY A 232 -44.22 37.97 -42.14
CA GLY A 232 -45.04 38.16 -40.95
C GLY A 232 -46.26 37.25 -40.88
N MET A 233 -46.29 36.17 -41.67
CA MET A 233 -47.30 35.11 -41.56
C MET A 233 -46.87 34.09 -40.49
N ALA A 234 -47.82 33.62 -39.67
CA ALA A 234 -47.57 32.54 -38.72
C ALA A 234 -47.26 31.24 -39.48
N TRP A 235 -46.12 30.62 -39.21
CA TRP A 235 -45.58 29.51 -40.01
C TRP A 235 -45.22 28.32 -39.12
N PRO A 236 -45.54 27.06 -39.52
CA PRO A 236 -45.17 25.88 -38.76
C PRO A 236 -43.66 25.64 -38.78
N TYR A 237 -43.10 25.01 -37.74
CA TYR A 237 -41.66 24.72 -37.68
C TYR A 237 -41.31 23.45 -36.91
N TRP A 238 -40.20 22.83 -37.32
CA TRP A 238 -39.68 21.59 -36.74
C TRP A 238 -39.19 21.77 -35.30
N LEU A 239 -39.48 20.77 -34.46
CA LEU A 239 -38.74 20.51 -33.21
C LEU A 239 -37.65 19.47 -33.48
N ARG A 240 -36.79 19.17 -32.49
CA ARG A 240 -35.92 17.97 -32.52
C ARG A 240 -36.48 16.77 -31.72
N THR A 241 -37.68 16.88 -31.17
CA THR A 241 -38.32 15.78 -30.44
C THR A 241 -39.07 14.85 -31.40
N PRO A 242 -38.68 13.58 -31.56
CA PRO A 242 -39.44 12.65 -32.38
C PRO A 242 -40.84 12.42 -31.83
N VAL A 243 -41.72 11.89 -32.68
CA VAL A 243 -42.87 11.13 -32.20
C VAL A 243 -42.32 9.76 -31.80
N THR A 244 -42.23 9.46 -30.50
CA THR A 244 -41.44 8.28 -30.07
C THR A 244 -42.09 6.95 -30.46
N ASP A 245 -43.42 6.91 -30.68
CA ASP A 245 -44.16 5.71 -31.13
C ASP A 245 -43.76 5.18 -32.52
N CYS A 246 -42.98 5.93 -33.30
CA CYS A 246 -42.52 5.54 -34.64
C CYS A 246 -41.16 6.17 -34.99
N ASN A 247 -40.52 5.70 -36.06
CA ASN A 247 -39.18 6.11 -36.51
C ASN A 247 -39.19 6.96 -37.80
N HIS A 248 -40.31 7.61 -38.08
CA HIS A 248 -40.55 8.31 -39.35
C HIS A 248 -41.56 9.48 -39.29
N ASP A 249 -41.99 9.91 -38.09
CA ASP A 249 -42.65 11.20 -37.89
C ASP A 249 -41.85 12.05 -36.89
N MET A 250 -41.62 13.31 -37.24
CA MET A 250 -41.03 14.33 -36.37
C MET A 250 -42.12 15.25 -35.83
N ARG A 251 -41.95 15.77 -34.60
CA ARG A 251 -42.88 16.75 -34.03
C ARG A 251 -42.59 18.15 -34.57
N TYR A 252 -43.65 18.92 -34.77
CA TYR A 252 -43.58 20.32 -35.18
C TYR A 252 -44.57 21.17 -34.40
N ILE A 253 -44.35 22.48 -34.32
CA ILE A 253 -45.34 23.44 -33.82
C ILE A 253 -46.08 24.00 -35.04
N SER A 254 -47.42 23.92 -35.05
CA SER A 254 -48.25 24.45 -36.12
C SER A 254 -48.32 25.99 -36.09
N SER A 255 -48.84 26.59 -37.17
CA SER A 255 -49.22 28.02 -37.19
C SER A 255 -50.36 28.37 -36.22
N SER A 256 -51.05 27.38 -35.65
CA SER A 256 -52.02 27.54 -34.54
C SER A 256 -51.41 27.31 -33.15
N GLY A 257 -50.12 26.95 -33.04
CA GLY A 257 -49.45 26.65 -31.76
C GLY A 257 -49.67 25.23 -31.23
N GLN A 258 -50.22 24.32 -32.03
CA GLN A 258 -50.41 22.92 -31.62
C GLN A 258 -49.18 22.08 -31.97
N VAL A 259 -48.87 21.10 -31.13
CA VAL A 259 -47.86 20.06 -31.41
C VAL A 259 -48.46 19.06 -32.40
N GLY A 260 -47.91 19.01 -33.61
CA GLY A 260 -48.28 18.07 -34.67
C GLY A 260 -47.21 16.99 -34.92
N ARG A 261 -47.55 16.03 -35.78
CA ARG A 261 -46.64 15.01 -36.34
C ARG A 261 -46.58 15.13 -37.87
N TYR A 262 -45.38 15.06 -38.45
CA TYR A 262 -45.19 15.13 -39.90
C TYR A 262 -43.93 14.40 -40.36
N ALA A 263 -43.93 13.91 -41.60
CA ALA A 263 -42.85 13.08 -42.14
C ALA A 263 -41.58 13.93 -42.46
N PRO A 264 -40.39 13.56 -41.93
CA PRO A 264 -39.15 14.34 -42.03
C PRO A 264 -38.72 14.83 -43.42
N TRP A 265 -39.05 14.09 -44.49
CA TRP A 265 -38.65 14.42 -45.86
C TRP A 265 -39.39 15.61 -46.52
N TYR A 266 -40.45 16.12 -45.89
CA TYR A 266 -41.15 17.31 -46.39
C TYR A 266 -40.43 18.60 -45.99
N SER A 267 -40.31 19.54 -46.92
CA SER A 267 -39.53 20.79 -46.82
C SER A 267 -40.40 22.05 -46.80
N ASP A 268 -41.67 21.93 -46.43
CA ASP A 268 -42.64 23.03 -46.28
C ASP A 268 -42.74 23.59 -44.85
N LEU A 269 -42.19 22.87 -43.86
CA LEU A 269 -42.06 23.36 -42.49
C LEU A 269 -40.78 24.18 -42.28
N GLY A 270 -40.90 25.23 -41.46
CA GLY A 270 -39.81 26.17 -41.19
C GLY A 270 -38.71 25.61 -40.28
N VAL A 271 -37.52 26.18 -40.42
CA VAL A 271 -36.40 26.01 -39.50
C VAL A 271 -36.34 27.21 -38.54
N ARG A 272 -36.39 26.95 -37.23
CA ARG A 272 -36.23 27.97 -36.18
C ARG A 272 -35.07 27.57 -35.25
N PRO A 273 -33.82 27.91 -35.60
CA PRO A 273 -32.66 27.49 -34.84
C PRO A 273 -32.59 28.16 -33.46
N ALA A 274 -31.92 27.48 -32.53
CA ALA A 274 -31.59 27.94 -31.20
C ALA A 274 -30.16 27.55 -30.81
N PHE A 275 -29.57 28.29 -29.87
CA PHE A 275 -28.29 27.98 -29.24
C PHE A 275 -28.25 28.49 -27.80
N TYR A 276 -27.33 28.02 -26.96
CA TYR A 276 -27.05 28.64 -25.66
C TYR A 276 -25.94 29.69 -25.82
N LEU A 277 -26.22 30.92 -25.42
CA LEU A 277 -25.24 32.00 -25.46
C LEU A 277 -24.15 31.75 -24.43
N ASP A 278 -22.89 31.80 -24.86
CA ASP A 278 -21.75 31.75 -23.96
C ASP A 278 -21.58 33.11 -23.27
N SER A 279 -22.39 33.34 -22.23
CA SER A 279 -22.38 34.55 -21.43
C SER A 279 -21.10 34.75 -20.61
N GLU A 280 -20.16 33.81 -20.61
CA GLU A 280 -18.84 34.04 -20.04
C GLU A 280 -17.99 34.92 -20.96
N TYR A 281 -17.95 34.62 -22.26
CA TYR A 281 -17.08 35.26 -23.25
C TYR A 281 -17.78 36.31 -24.13
N PHE A 282 -19.11 36.34 -24.16
CA PHE A 282 -19.88 37.30 -24.97
C PHE A 282 -19.77 38.74 -24.45
N VAL A 283 -19.39 39.66 -25.35
CA VAL A 283 -19.33 41.11 -25.11
C VAL A 283 -20.02 41.88 -26.23
N THR A 284 -20.62 43.02 -25.90
CA THR A 284 -21.38 43.86 -26.82
C THR A 284 -20.66 45.16 -27.15
N THR A 285 -20.79 45.59 -28.40
CA THR A 285 -20.26 46.88 -28.90
C THR A 285 -21.33 47.96 -28.91
N SER A 286 -22.61 47.58 -28.97
CA SER A 286 -23.76 48.48 -28.97
C SER A 286 -25.07 47.73 -28.69
N GLY A 287 -26.16 48.47 -28.47
CA GLY A 287 -27.51 47.95 -28.25
C GLY A 287 -27.95 47.98 -26.79
N SER A 288 -29.26 47.81 -26.58
CA SER A 288 -29.93 47.86 -25.27
C SER A 288 -30.67 46.57 -24.90
N GLY A 289 -30.52 45.51 -25.68
CA GLY A 289 -31.32 44.28 -25.57
C GLY A 289 -32.78 44.41 -26.05
N SER A 290 -33.22 45.57 -26.54
CA SER A 290 -34.60 45.75 -27.02
C SER A 290 -34.75 45.29 -28.49
N GLN A 291 -35.96 44.94 -28.94
CA GLN A 291 -36.15 44.47 -30.33
C GLN A 291 -35.75 45.52 -31.39
N SER A 292 -35.90 46.81 -31.06
CA SER A 292 -35.50 47.95 -31.90
C SER A 292 -34.05 48.39 -31.70
N SER A 293 -33.39 47.97 -30.61
CA SER A 293 -31.96 48.19 -30.35
C SER A 293 -31.36 46.92 -29.72
N PRO A 294 -31.22 45.83 -30.50
CA PRO A 294 -30.72 44.56 -30.00
C PRO A 294 -29.24 44.68 -29.66
N TYR A 295 -28.77 43.87 -28.72
CA TYR A 295 -27.34 43.74 -28.43
C TYR A 295 -26.58 43.26 -29.68
N ILE A 296 -25.58 44.02 -30.12
CA ILE A 296 -24.65 43.62 -31.17
C ILE A 296 -23.34 43.26 -30.46
N GLY A 297 -22.85 42.03 -30.65
CA GLY A 297 -21.71 41.51 -29.90
C GLY A 297 -21.20 40.18 -30.43
N SER A 298 -20.09 39.71 -29.86
CA SER A 298 -19.46 38.42 -30.16
C SER A 298 -18.53 38.02 -29.00
N ALA A 299 -17.76 36.93 -29.15
CA ALA A 299 -16.71 36.53 -28.22
C ALA A 299 -15.33 36.69 -28.89
N PRO A 300 -14.77 37.91 -28.98
CA PRO A 300 -13.50 38.18 -29.68
C PRO A 300 -12.27 37.60 -28.97
N ASN A 301 -12.37 37.31 -27.67
CA ASN A 301 -11.29 36.79 -26.84
C ASN A 301 -11.29 35.25 -26.75
N LYS A 302 -12.10 34.57 -27.57
CA LYS A 302 -12.23 33.10 -27.59
C LYS A 302 -11.99 32.64 -29.02
N GLN A 303 -10.92 31.86 -29.23
CA GLN A 303 -10.63 31.27 -30.53
C GLN A 303 -11.65 30.17 -30.83
N GLU A 304 -12.07 30.12 -32.09
CA GLU A 304 -12.96 29.10 -32.65
C GLU A 304 -12.52 28.90 -34.11
N ASP A 305 -12.44 27.65 -34.54
CA ASP A 305 -11.99 27.30 -35.89
C ASP A 305 -13.17 26.97 -36.82
N ASP A 306 -12.90 26.36 -37.98
CA ASP A 306 -13.94 25.95 -38.92
C ASP A 306 -14.72 24.78 -38.28
N TYR A 307 -16.01 24.99 -38.00
CA TYR A 307 -16.83 24.10 -37.19
C TYR A 307 -17.80 23.32 -38.09
N THR A 308 -17.49 22.05 -38.35
CA THR A 308 -18.43 21.06 -38.88
C THR A 308 -18.63 19.97 -37.83
N ILE A 309 -19.89 19.65 -37.56
CA ILE A 309 -20.25 18.53 -36.69
C ILE A 309 -19.91 17.21 -37.36
N SER A 310 -19.01 16.45 -36.75
CA SER A 310 -18.86 15.02 -37.01
C SER A 310 -19.81 14.23 -36.10
N GLU A 311 -19.98 12.93 -36.33
CA GLU A 311 -20.24 12.07 -35.19
C GLU A 311 -19.03 12.20 -34.24
N PRO A 312 -19.19 12.03 -32.91
CA PRO A 312 -18.05 11.59 -32.12
C PRO A 312 -17.42 10.39 -32.84
N ALA A 313 -16.10 10.23 -32.75
CA ALA A 313 -15.55 8.92 -33.02
C ALA A 313 -16.34 7.92 -32.16
N GLU A 314 -16.75 6.80 -32.74
CA GLU A 314 -17.31 5.72 -31.95
C GLU A 314 -16.14 5.21 -31.11
N ASP A 315 -16.08 5.70 -29.88
CA ASP A 315 -14.84 5.67 -29.12
C ASP A 315 -14.52 4.21 -28.81
N ALA A 316 -13.45 3.71 -29.43
CA ALA A 316 -13.04 2.33 -29.29
C ALA A 316 -12.67 2.01 -27.83
N ASN A 317 -12.42 3.03 -27.00
CA ASN A 317 -12.36 2.93 -25.56
C ASN A 317 -12.62 4.32 -24.92
N PRO A 318 -13.89 4.71 -24.63
CA PRO A 318 -14.14 5.91 -23.85
C PRO A 318 -13.47 5.79 -22.48
N ASP A 319 -13.06 6.92 -21.92
CA ASP A 319 -12.49 6.96 -20.59
C ASP A 319 -13.39 6.26 -19.57
N TRP A 320 -12.75 5.59 -18.61
CA TRP A 320 -13.43 4.95 -17.50
C TRP A 320 -14.28 5.99 -16.77
N ASN A 321 -15.60 5.79 -16.66
CA ASN A 321 -16.47 6.65 -15.85
C ASN A 321 -16.32 6.39 -14.32
N VAL A 322 -15.14 5.91 -13.93
CA VAL A 322 -14.70 5.54 -12.59
C VAL A 322 -13.22 5.93 -12.49
N SER A 323 -12.78 6.48 -11.35
CA SER A 323 -11.39 6.95 -11.17
C SER A 323 -10.39 5.79 -11.20
N THR A 324 -9.55 5.78 -12.23
CA THR A 324 -8.41 4.86 -12.36
C THR A 324 -7.31 5.13 -11.32
N GLU A 325 -7.14 6.39 -10.90
CA GLU A 325 -6.16 6.82 -9.89
C GLU A 325 -6.48 6.28 -8.49
N GLN A 326 -7.77 6.15 -8.15
CA GLN A 326 -8.22 5.70 -6.83
C GLN A 326 -8.44 4.18 -6.74
N SER A 327 -8.26 3.43 -7.84
CA SER A 327 -8.55 2.00 -7.93
C SER A 327 -7.30 1.15 -8.19
N ILE A 328 -7.24 -0.05 -7.61
CA ILE A 328 -6.14 -0.99 -7.84
C ILE A 328 -6.13 -1.42 -9.31
N GLN A 329 -4.99 -1.28 -9.99
CA GLN A 329 -4.84 -1.62 -11.40
C GLN A 329 -4.21 -3.02 -11.60
N LEU A 330 -5.01 -3.95 -12.12
CA LEU A 330 -4.56 -5.28 -12.56
C LEU A 330 -4.12 -5.25 -14.02
N THR A 331 -3.11 -6.03 -14.38
CA THR A 331 -2.74 -6.28 -15.79
C THR A 331 -3.38 -7.58 -16.27
N LEU A 332 -3.94 -7.60 -17.48
CA LEU A 332 -4.49 -8.83 -18.10
C LEU A 332 -3.42 -9.92 -18.28
N GLY A 333 -3.88 -11.17 -18.37
CA GLY A 333 -3.02 -12.30 -18.72
C GLY A 333 -2.39 -12.15 -20.12
N PRO A 334 -1.15 -12.65 -20.36
CA PRO A 334 -0.43 -12.46 -21.63
C PRO A 334 -1.17 -12.95 -22.88
N TRP A 335 -2.06 -13.93 -22.73
CA TRP A 335 -2.91 -14.43 -23.82
C TRP A 335 -3.93 -13.41 -24.32
N TYR A 336 -4.42 -12.53 -23.44
CA TYR A 336 -5.41 -11.50 -23.79
C TYR A 336 -4.78 -10.15 -24.12
N SER A 337 -3.63 -9.79 -23.55
CA SER A 337 -2.89 -8.57 -23.93
C SER A 337 -2.40 -8.59 -25.39
N ASN A 338 -2.40 -9.76 -26.03
CA ASN A 338 -2.05 -9.99 -27.43
C ASN A 338 -3.26 -9.96 -28.38
N ASP A 339 -4.49 -9.92 -27.87
CA ASP A 339 -5.68 -9.62 -28.69
C ASP A 339 -5.70 -8.10 -28.94
N GLY A 340 -5.83 -7.68 -30.19
CA GLY A 340 -5.90 -6.27 -30.56
C GLY A 340 -7.06 -5.52 -29.88
N LYS A 341 -8.18 -6.23 -29.62
CA LYS A 341 -9.36 -5.74 -28.87
C LYS A 341 -9.00 -5.35 -27.43
N TYR A 342 -8.10 -6.11 -26.83
CA TYR A 342 -7.67 -6.02 -25.44
C TYR A 342 -6.17 -5.79 -25.34
N SER A 343 -5.63 -4.91 -26.20
CA SER A 343 -4.21 -4.56 -26.19
C SER A 343 -3.90 -3.50 -25.13
N ASN A 344 -2.95 -3.83 -24.24
CA ASN A 344 -2.51 -3.02 -23.10
C ASN A 344 -3.59 -2.51 -22.07
N PRO A 345 -4.60 -3.30 -21.62
CA PRO A 345 -5.63 -2.82 -20.70
C PRO A 345 -5.26 -3.14 -19.25
N THR A 346 -5.40 -2.18 -18.35
CA THR A 346 -5.56 -2.48 -16.93
C THR A 346 -7.04 -2.68 -16.60
N ILE A 347 -7.34 -3.57 -15.65
CA ILE A 347 -8.67 -3.65 -15.03
C ILE A 347 -8.62 -2.84 -13.72
N PRO A 348 -9.45 -1.79 -13.58
CA PRO A 348 -9.70 -1.15 -12.30
C PRO A 348 -10.43 -2.10 -11.35
N VAL A 349 -9.91 -2.24 -10.13
CA VAL A 349 -10.58 -2.96 -9.03
C VAL A 349 -11.11 -1.93 -8.05
N TYR A 350 -12.41 -2.00 -7.81
CA TYR A 350 -13.13 -1.12 -6.90
C TYR A 350 -13.54 -1.87 -5.65
N THR A 351 -13.23 -1.32 -4.47
CA THR A 351 -13.80 -1.84 -3.23
C THR A 351 -15.26 -1.44 -3.13
N ILE A 352 -16.15 -2.42 -2.96
CA ILE A 352 -17.59 -2.23 -2.75
C ILE A 352 -17.89 -2.19 -1.25
N GLN A 353 -17.22 -3.05 -0.49
CA GLN A 353 -17.33 -3.14 0.96
C GLN A 353 -16.02 -3.72 1.51
N LYS A 354 -15.42 -3.07 2.51
CA LYS A 354 -14.40 -3.66 3.40
C LYS A 354 -14.86 -3.45 4.84
N THR A 355 -14.99 -4.50 5.63
CA THR A 355 -15.51 -4.42 7.03
C THR A 355 -14.47 -4.78 8.08
N ARG A 356 -13.48 -5.61 7.71
CA ARG A 356 -12.28 -5.99 8.48
C ARG A 356 -11.12 -6.24 7.52
N SER A 357 -10.01 -6.82 7.98
CA SER A 357 -8.98 -7.32 7.06
C SER A 357 -9.48 -8.50 6.24
N ASP A 358 -9.00 -8.64 5.01
CA ASP A 358 -9.20 -9.83 4.16
C ASP A 358 -8.69 -11.11 4.83
N THR A 359 -7.71 -11.00 5.75
CA THR A 359 -7.20 -12.14 6.53
C THR A 359 -8.17 -12.67 7.59
N GLU A 360 -9.29 -11.99 7.80
CA GLU A 360 -10.33 -12.28 8.81
C GLU A 360 -11.71 -12.53 8.18
N ASN A 361 -11.89 -12.15 6.91
CA ASN A 361 -13.16 -12.07 6.21
C ASN A 361 -13.22 -12.94 4.94
N MET A 362 -14.44 -13.33 4.57
CA MET A 362 -14.72 -13.91 3.27
C MET A 362 -14.57 -12.84 2.18
N VAL A 363 -13.56 -12.98 1.32
CA VAL A 363 -13.40 -12.13 0.14
C VAL A 363 -14.29 -12.63 -1.00
N VAL A 364 -15.14 -11.74 -1.53
CA VAL A 364 -15.99 -11.97 -2.70
C VAL A 364 -15.52 -11.06 -3.83
N VAL A 365 -15.30 -11.63 -5.02
CA VAL A 365 -14.93 -10.88 -6.22
C VAL A 365 -16.08 -10.91 -7.22
N VAL A 366 -16.59 -9.74 -7.55
CA VAL A 366 -17.69 -9.55 -8.51
C VAL A 366 -17.10 -8.94 -9.79
N CYS A 367 -17.33 -9.53 -10.95
CA CYS A 367 -16.88 -8.99 -12.23
C CYS A 367 -18.08 -8.52 -13.07
N GLY A 368 -17.88 -7.47 -13.86
CA GLY A 368 -18.90 -6.95 -14.77
C GLY A 368 -18.91 -7.68 -16.11
N GLU A 369 -20.09 -8.09 -16.58
CA GLU A 369 -20.28 -8.65 -17.91
C GLU A 369 -21.32 -7.84 -18.68
N GLY A 370 -21.03 -7.50 -19.93
CA GLY A 370 -21.90 -6.66 -20.77
C GLY A 370 -21.93 -5.18 -20.38
N TYR A 371 -20.96 -4.69 -19.61
CA TYR A 371 -20.80 -3.25 -19.33
C TYR A 371 -19.67 -2.68 -20.19
N THR A 372 -19.93 -1.65 -20.97
CA THR A 372 -18.86 -0.88 -21.66
C THR A 372 -18.01 -0.10 -20.65
N LYS A 373 -16.88 0.50 -21.08
CA LYS A 373 -16.08 1.40 -20.20
C LYS A 373 -16.87 2.59 -19.67
N SER A 374 -17.78 3.14 -20.47
CA SER A 374 -18.69 4.22 -20.09
C SER A 374 -19.84 3.78 -19.16
N GLN A 375 -19.93 2.49 -18.80
CA GLN A 375 -20.97 1.93 -17.93
C GLN A 375 -20.42 1.35 -16.61
N GLN A 376 -19.13 1.52 -16.30
CA GLN A 376 -18.51 0.90 -15.12
C GLN A 376 -18.98 1.54 -13.79
N GLY A 377 -19.35 2.83 -13.80
CA GLY A 377 -20.05 3.47 -12.70
C GLY A 377 -21.47 2.91 -12.47
N LYS A 378 -22.15 2.42 -13.53
CA LYS A 378 -23.41 1.68 -13.40
C LYS A 378 -23.15 0.33 -12.75
N PHE A 379 -22.19 -0.45 -13.27
CA PHE A 379 -21.77 -1.73 -12.70
C PHE A 379 -21.47 -1.64 -11.19
N ILE A 380 -20.66 -0.67 -10.75
CA ILE A 380 -20.36 -0.47 -9.31
C ILE A 380 -21.63 -0.23 -8.49
N ASN A 381 -22.60 0.52 -9.02
CA ASN A 381 -23.86 0.81 -8.34
C ASN A 381 -24.83 -0.38 -8.35
N ASP A 382 -24.82 -1.19 -9.41
CA ASP A 382 -25.55 -2.45 -9.48
C ASP A 382 -25.02 -3.46 -8.47
N VAL A 383 -23.69 -3.64 -8.38
CA VAL A 383 -23.07 -4.51 -7.36
C VAL A 383 -23.40 -4.03 -5.94
N LYS A 384 -23.35 -2.70 -5.68
CA LYS A 384 -23.78 -2.13 -4.38
C LYS A 384 -25.24 -2.48 -4.06
N ARG A 385 -26.16 -2.33 -5.02
CA ARG A 385 -27.59 -2.66 -4.86
C ARG A 385 -27.78 -4.15 -4.55
N LEU A 386 -27.29 -5.03 -5.43
CA LEU A 386 -27.44 -6.48 -5.32
C LEU A 386 -26.84 -7.00 -4.00
N TRP A 387 -25.66 -6.51 -3.62
CA TRP A 387 -25.00 -6.87 -2.37
C TRP A 387 -25.81 -6.43 -1.14
N GLN A 388 -26.23 -5.16 -1.06
CA GLN A 388 -26.99 -4.63 0.07
C GLN A 388 -28.36 -5.31 0.24
N ASP A 389 -28.98 -5.76 -0.86
CA ASP A 389 -30.21 -6.55 -0.81
C ASP A 389 -29.95 -8.00 -0.36
N ALA A 390 -28.90 -8.65 -0.87
CA ALA A 390 -28.53 -10.01 -0.47
C ALA A 390 -28.20 -10.09 1.04
N MET A 391 -27.52 -9.07 1.59
CA MET A 391 -27.23 -8.97 3.03
C MET A 391 -28.48 -8.83 3.94
N LYS A 392 -29.70 -8.78 3.39
CA LYS A 392 -30.95 -8.81 4.17
C LYS A 392 -31.41 -10.22 4.52
N TYR A 393 -30.85 -11.25 3.88
CA TYR A 393 -31.20 -12.66 4.08
C TYR A 393 -30.32 -13.32 5.14
N GLU A 394 -30.89 -14.17 5.99
CA GLU A 394 -30.10 -15.06 6.86
C GLU A 394 -29.68 -16.31 6.06
N PRO A 395 -28.41 -16.73 6.09
CA PRO A 395 -27.44 -16.43 7.16
C PRO A 395 -26.52 -15.23 6.89
N TYR A 396 -26.53 -14.65 5.68
CA TYR A 396 -25.61 -13.58 5.28
C TYR A 396 -25.68 -12.35 6.18
N ARG A 397 -26.89 -11.94 6.59
CA ARG A 397 -27.13 -10.77 7.45
C ARG A 397 -26.38 -10.85 8.78
N SER A 398 -26.42 -12.00 9.44
CA SER A 398 -25.67 -12.25 10.68
C SER A 398 -24.14 -12.26 10.49
N TYR A 399 -23.66 -12.35 9.25
CA TYR A 399 -22.25 -12.37 8.83
C TYR A 399 -21.89 -11.15 7.97
N ALA A 400 -22.70 -10.09 7.96
CA ALA A 400 -22.48 -8.96 7.05
C ALA A 400 -21.21 -8.14 7.35
N ASP A 401 -20.66 -8.25 8.56
CA ASP A 401 -19.33 -7.71 8.95
C ASP A 401 -18.15 -8.68 8.68
N ARG A 402 -18.44 -9.86 8.11
CA ARG A 402 -17.48 -10.91 7.75
C ARG A 402 -17.21 -11.01 6.26
N PHE A 403 -17.69 -10.06 5.46
CA PHE A 403 -17.47 -10.00 4.03
C PHE A 403 -16.67 -8.77 3.62
N ASN A 404 -15.69 -8.98 2.75
CA ASN A 404 -15.04 -7.95 1.94
C ASN A 404 -15.36 -8.22 0.47
N VAL A 405 -15.70 -7.18 -0.30
CA VAL A 405 -16.27 -7.30 -1.64
C VAL A 405 -15.58 -6.34 -2.60
N TYR A 406 -15.07 -6.89 -3.70
CA TYR A 406 -14.38 -6.14 -4.74
C TYR A 406 -15.11 -6.30 -6.07
N ALA A 407 -15.29 -5.19 -6.78
CA ALA A 407 -15.81 -5.12 -8.13
C ALA A 407 -14.64 -5.00 -9.13
N LEU A 408 -14.44 -6.01 -9.97
CA LEU A 408 -13.55 -5.96 -11.12
C LEU A 408 -14.29 -5.28 -12.28
N CYS A 409 -13.83 -4.09 -12.67
CA CYS A 409 -14.40 -3.32 -13.77
C CYS A 409 -13.98 -3.89 -15.14
N THR A 410 -14.44 -5.10 -15.43
CA THR A 410 -14.23 -5.78 -16.71
C THR A 410 -15.14 -5.17 -17.77
N ALA A 411 -14.54 -4.60 -18.82
CA ALA A 411 -15.25 -3.84 -19.84
C ALA A 411 -15.47 -4.65 -21.12
N SER A 412 -16.73 -4.84 -21.49
CA SER A 412 -17.17 -5.40 -22.78
C SER A 412 -17.05 -4.38 -23.91
N GLU A 413 -17.04 -4.86 -25.16
CA GLU A 413 -17.20 -4.01 -26.35
C GLU A 413 -18.64 -3.49 -26.49
N SER A 414 -19.63 -4.28 -26.08
CA SER A 414 -21.05 -3.92 -26.14
C SER A 414 -21.81 -4.22 -24.84
N THR A 415 -23.05 -3.73 -24.79
CA THR A 415 -24.08 -4.27 -23.89
C THR A 415 -24.35 -5.75 -24.20
N PHE A 416 -24.81 -6.51 -23.19
CA PHE A 416 -25.10 -7.94 -23.32
C PHE A 416 -26.20 -8.21 -24.38
N ASP A 417 -27.33 -7.52 -24.24
CA ASP A 417 -28.52 -7.72 -25.09
C ASP A 417 -28.30 -7.39 -26.59
N ASN A 418 -27.21 -6.69 -26.93
CA ASN A 418 -26.87 -6.30 -28.31
C ASN A 418 -26.04 -7.35 -29.07
N GLY A 419 -25.61 -8.45 -28.44
CA GLY A 419 -24.96 -9.59 -29.12
C GLY A 419 -23.56 -9.32 -29.69
N GLY A 420 -22.88 -8.26 -29.24
CA GLY A 420 -21.46 -8.03 -29.51
C GLY A 420 -20.54 -8.79 -28.55
N SER A 421 -19.22 -8.56 -28.64
CA SER A 421 -18.27 -9.25 -27.77
C SER A 421 -18.38 -8.76 -26.33
N THR A 422 -18.75 -9.66 -25.42
CA THR A 422 -18.68 -9.40 -23.97
C THR A 422 -17.30 -9.77 -23.40
N PHE A 423 -16.98 -9.32 -22.20
CA PHE A 423 -15.65 -9.51 -21.62
C PHE A 423 -15.39 -10.97 -21.22
N PHE A 424 -16.42 -11.73 -20.81
CA PHE A 424 -16.28 -13.15 -20.49
C PHE A 424 -16.84 -14.10 -21.55
N ASP A 425 -17.72 -13.64 -22.45
CA ASP A 425 -18.52 -14.47 -23.36
C ASP A 425 -19.50 -15.37 -22.56
N VAL A 426 -20.33 -14.77 -21.70
CA VAL A 426 -21.40 -15.47 -20.97
C VAL A 426 -22.52 -15.92 -21.93
N ILE A 427 -22.75 -17.24 -21.97
CA ILE A 427 -23.82 -17.87 -22.74
C ILE A 427 -25.02 -18.09 -21.83
N VAL A 428 -26.19 -17.59 -22.26
CA VAL A 428 -27.50 -17.89 -21.67
C VAL A 428 -28.30 -18.69 -22.68
N ASP A 429 -28.35 -20.01 -22.49
CA ASP A 429 -29.17 -20.92 -23.29
C ASP A 429 -30.55 -21.11 -22.63
N LYS A 430 -31.54 -21.45 -23.44
CA LYS A 430 -32.88 -21.85 -22.98
C LYS A 430 -32.88 -23.25 -22.35
N TYR A 431 -31.89 -24.08 -22.66
CA TYR A 431 -31.84 -25.50 -22.26
C TYR A 431 -30.75 -25.82 -21.22
N ASN A 432 -29.84 -24.90 -20.93
CA ASN A 432 -28.74 -25.07 -19.98
C ASN A 432 -28.65 -23.85 -19.06
N SER A 433 -28.17 -24.04 -17.82
CA SER A 433 -27.88 -22.93 -16.91
C SER A 433 -26.87 -21.95 -17.54
N PRO A 434 -26.93 -20.65 -17.23
CA PRO A 434 -25.93 -19.68 -17.65
C PRO A 434 -24.51 -20.13 -17.32
N VAL A 435 -23.61 -20.03 -18.29
CA VAL A 435 -22.19 -20.39 -18.15
C VAL A 435 -21.30 -19.41 -18.90
N ILE A 436 -20.04 -19.32 -18.51
CA ILE A 436 -19.01 -18.70 -19.34
C ILE A 436 -18.70 -19.64 -20.52
N SER A 437 -18.57 -19.10 -21.73
CA SER A 437 -18.18 -19.83 -22.94
C SER A 437 -16.79 -20.44 -22.78
N ASN A 438 -16.67 -21.75 -22.97
CA ASN A 438 -15.41 -22.48 -22.76
C ASN A 438 -14.60 -22.70 -24.07
N ASN A 439 -15.04 -22.17 -25.22
CA ASN A 439 -14.59 -22.61 -26.55
C ASN A 439 -14.49 -21.47 -27.58
N LEU A 440 -13.67 -20.46 -27.31
CA LEU A 440 -13.38 -19.40 -28.29
C LEU A 440 -12.41 -19.82 -29.40
N HIS A 441 -11.52 -20.81 -29.15
CA HIS A 441 -10.45 -21.20 -30.09
C HIS A 441 -10.15 -22.71 -30.19
N GLY A 442 -11.05 -23.61 -29.77
CA GLY A 442 -10.93 -25.05 -30.05
C GLY A 442 -11.08 -25.98 -28.84
N SER A 443 -10.69 -27.25 -29.03
CA SER A 443 -11.11 -28.40 -28.21
C SER A 443 -10.45 -28.56 -26.84
N GLN A 444 -10.12 -27.48 -26.14
CA GLN A 444 -9.67 -27.48 -24.75
C GLN A 444 -10.59 -26.59 -23.90
N TRP A 445 -10.99 -27.07 -22.73
CA TRP A 445 -11.83 -26.32 -21.79
C TRP A 445 -10.99 -25.21 -21.14
N LYS A 446 -11.49 -23.97 -21.14
CA LYS A 446 -10.77 -22.78 -20.65
C LYS A 446 -11.41 -22.16 -19.42
N ASN A 447 -10.59 -21.73 -18.44
CA ASN A 447 -11.07 -21.02 -17.26
C ASN A 447 -10.82 -19.52 -17.39
N HIS A 448 -11.76 -18.84 -18.04
CA HIS A 448 -11.61 -17.43 -18.40
C HIS A 448 -11.57 -16.44 -17.24
N ILE A 449 -12.08 -16.76 -16.05
CA ILE A 449 -11.85 -15.90 -14.88
C ILE A 449 -10.35 -15.88 -14.55
N PHE A 450 -9.72 -17.06 -14.57
CA PHE A 450 -8.31 -17.20 -14.22
C PHE A 450 -7.39 -16.73 -15.37
N GLU A 451 -7.69 -17.11 -16.61
CA GLU A 451 -6.90 -16.74 -17.80
C GLU A 451 -7.01 -15.25 -18.20
N ARG A 452 -8.19 -14.61 -18.03
CA ARG A 452 -8.37 -13.18 -18.37
C ARG A 452 -7.94 -12.28 -17.19
N CYS A 453 -8.39 -12.57 -15.96
CA CYS A 453 -8.28 -11.64 -14.84
C CYS A 453 -7.23 -12.00 -13.77
N ILE A 454 -6.97 -13.28 -13.49
CA ILE A 454 -6.01 -13.69 -12.44
C ILE A 454 -4.60 -13.76 -13.01
N GLY A 455 -4.07 -12.59 -13.35
CA GLY A 455 -2.65 -12.40 -13.65
C GLY A 455 -1.74 -12.72 -12.45
N PRO A 456 -0.42 -12.77 -12.66
CA PRO A 456 0.56 -13.23 -11.66
C PRO A 456 0.61 -12.41 -10.37
N GLU A 457 0.03 -11.20 -10.36
CA GLU A 457 0.03 -10.24 -9.25
C GLU A 457 -1.36 -10.11 -8.57
N PHE A 458 -2.38 -10.85 -9.02
CA PHE A 458 -3.79 -10.58 -8.69
C PHE A 458 -4.08 -10.54 -7.18
N ILE A 459 -3.72 -11.61 -6.45
CA ILE A 459 -3.92 -11.67 -4.99
C ILE A 459 -2.88 -10.79 -4.26
N GLU A 460 -1.67 -10.63 -4.82
CA GLU A 460 -0.63 -9.76 -4.27
C GLU A 460 -1.04 -8.27 -4.28
N LYS A 461 -1.90 -7.85 -5.22
CA LYS A 461 -2.43 -6.48 -5.33
C LYS A 461 -3.74 -6.22 -4.59
N ILE A 462 -4.68 -7.18 -4.56
CA ILE A 462 -6.03 -6.94 -4.01
C ILE A 462 -6.10 -7.20 -2.50
N HIS A 463 -5.47 -8.28 -2.03
CA HIS A 463 -5.68 -8.84 -0.70
C HIS A 463 -4.64 -8.31 0.31
N ASP A 464 -5.08 -7.76 1.45
CA ASP A 464 -4.25 -7.05 2.46
C ASP A 464 -2.90 -7.71 2.79
N ALA A 465 -2.87 -9.04 2.84
CA ALA A 465 -1.67 -9.80 3.18
C ALA A 465 -0.59 -9.87 2.07
N HIS A 466 -0.82 -9.24 0.92
CA HIS A 466 0.09 -9.20 -0.24
C HIS A 466 0.67 -10.59 -0.56
N ILE A 467 -0.23 -11.56 -0.81
CA ILE A 467 0.13 -12.97 -0.99
C ILE A 467 0.93 -13.13 -2.29
N LYS A 468 2.25 -13.23 -2.13
CA LYS A 468 3.18 -13.32 -3.25
C LYS A 468 2.89 -14.51 -4.16
N LYS A 469 3.03 -14.26 -5.46
CA LYS A 469 2.91 -15.23 -6.57
C LYS A 469 3.37 -16.65 -6.20
N LYS A 470 2.42 -17.57 -5.94
CA LYS A 470 2.70 -18.99 -5.65
C LYS A 470 3.05 -19.83 -6.89
N CYS A 471 2.63 -19.41 -8.08
CA CYS A 471 2.81 -20.13 -9.36
C CYS A 471 3.09 -19.17 -10.52
N ASP A 472 3.72 -19.65 -11.61
CA ASP A 472 3.77 -18.88 -12.86
C ASP A 472 2.55 -19.22 -13.74
N PRO A 473 1.68 -18.25 -14.10
CA PRO A 473 0.46 -18.54 -14.87
C PRO A 473 0.73 -19.01 -16.30
N ASN A 474 1.98 -18.94 -16.79
CA ASN A 474 2.39 -19.47 -18.09
C ASN A 474 2.92 -20.92 -18.01
N THR A 475 3.25 -21.44 -16.81
CA THR A 475 3.58 -22.85 -16.64
C THR A 475 2.32 -23.68 -16.43
N ILE A 476 1.80 -24.26 -17.51
CA ILE A 476 0.84 -25.37 -17.43
C ILE A 476 1.62 -26.62 -16.96
N PRO A 477 1.35 -27.19 -15.78
CA PRO A 477 2.02 -28.40 -15.33
C PRO A 477 1.56 -29.61 -16.16
N SER A 478 2.37 -30.66 -16.22
CA SER A 478 1.96 -31.94 -16.80
C SER A 478 0.98 -32.67 -15.86
N GLY A 479 -0.28 -32.25 -15.87
CA GLY A 479 -1.36 -32.70 -15.00
C GLY A 479 -2.71 -32.14 -15.45
N SER A 480 -3.67 -31.99 -14.53
CA SER A 480 -4.90 -31.23 -14.78
C SER A 480 -4.58 -29.75 -14.95
N GLU A 481 -5.01 -29.14 -16.06
CA GLU A 481 -4.58 -27.80 -16.54
C GLU A 481 -4.78 -26.64 -15.54
N TYR A 482 -5.60 -26.84 -14.49
CA TYR A 482 -6.04 -25.80 -13.55
C TYR A 482 -5.47 -25.89 -12.13
N GLU A 483 -4.70 -26.93 -11.79
CA GLU A 483 -4.10 -27.10 -10.46
C GLU A 483 -3.31 -25.87 -9.95
N PRO A 484 -2.54 -25.12 -10.78
CA PRO A 484 -1.85 -23.90 -10.33
C PRO A 484 -2.76 -22.83 -9.73
N TYR A 485 -4.06 -22.80 -10.06
CA TYR A 485 -4.99 -21.76 -9.62
C TYR A 485 -5.78 -22.14 -8.36
N TYR A 486 -5.65 -23.37 -7.83
CA TYR A 486 -6.47 -23.81 -6.70
C TYR A 486 -6.21 -23.02 -5.41
N TYR A 487 -4.99 -22.49 -5.22
CA TYR A 487 -4.65 -21.62 -4.08
C TYR A 487 -5.44 -20.30 -4.05
N VAL A 488 -6.08 -19.91 -5.16
CA VAL A 488 -6.94 -18.72 -5.18
C VAL A 488 -8.10 -18.86 -4.18
N HIS A 489 -8.63 -20.08 -4.06
CA HIS A 489 -9.73 -20.42 -3.15
C HIS A 489 -9.30 -20.53 -1.67
N ASP A 490 -7.99 -20.47 -1.37
CA ASP A 490 -7.48 -20.27 0.00
C ASP A 490 -7.81 -18.86 0.54
N TYR A 491 -7.96 -17.88 -0.36
CA TYR A 491 -8.06 -16.44 -0.04
C TYR A 491 -9.33 -15.76 -0.59
N ILE A 492 -9.98 -16.33 -1.61
CA ILE A 492 -11.21 -15.81 -2.21
C ILE A 492 -12.30 -16.85 -2.05
N ALA A 493 -13.37 -16.47 -1.36
CA ALA A 493 -14.47 -17.35 -0.98
C ALA A 493 -15.51 -17.54 -2.10
N GLN A 494 -15.63 -16.58 -3.02
CA GLN A 494 -16.59 -16.66 -4.14
C GLN A 494 -16.23 -15.70 -5.28
N PHE A 495 -16.40 -16.15 -6.53
CA PHE A 495 -16.49 -15.28 -7.72
C PHE A 495 -17.94 -15.12 -8.20
N ALA A 496 -18.32 -13.94 -8.70
CA ALA A 496 -19.66 -13.64 -9.19
C ALA A 496 -19.62 -12.80 -10.47
N MET A 497 -20.28 -13.22 -11.54
CA MET A 497 -20.52 -12.38 -12.71
C MET A 497 -21.85 -11.66 -12.56
N VAL A 498 -21.85 -10.33 -12.65
CA VAL A 498 -23.08 -9.55 -12.79
C VAL A 498 -23.21 -9.15 -14.25
N VAL A 499 -24.32 -9.55 -14.89
CA VAL A 499 -24.57 -9.33 -16.32
C VAL A 499 -25.51 -8.14 -16.53
N ASN A 500 -25.10 -7.17 -17.34
CA ASN A 500 -25.83 -5.94 -17.66
C ASN A 500 -27.03 -6.21 -18.58
N THR A 501 -28.14 -6.69 -18.01
CA THR A 501 -29.37 -7.06 -18.73
C THR A 501 -30.60 -7.05 -17.82
N LYS A 502 -31.77 -6.86 -18.44
CA LYS A 502 -33.10 -6.97 -17.80
C LYS A 502 -33.67 -8.39 -17.87
N SER A 503 -33.00 -9.31 -18.57
CA SER A 503 -33.41 -10.71 -18.71
C SER A 503 -33.35 -11.46 -17.38
N ASP A 504 -34.34 -12.32 -17.11
CA ASP A 504 -34.42 -13.08 -15.87
C ASP A 504 -33.82 -14.48 -16.04
N PHE A 505 -32.58 -14.64 -15.55
CA PHE A 505 -31.84 -15.91 -15.49
C PHE A 505 -30.96 -15.92 -14.22
N GLY A 506 -30.35 -17.07 -13.93
CA GLY A 506 -29.35 -17.23 -12.88
C GLY A 506 -28.68 -18.60 -13.02
N GLY A 507 -27.46 -18.75 -12.52
CA GLY A 507 -26.85 -20.06 -12.35
C GLY A 507 -25.47 -20.04 -11.69
N ALA A 508 -25.20 -21.03 -10.83
CA ALA A 508 -23.89 -21.30 -10.26
C ALA A 508 -23.17 -22.45 -10.98
N TYR A 509 -21.90 -22.23 -11.35
CA TYR A 509 -21.07 -23.22 -12.02
C TYR A 509 -19.92 -23.70 -11.14
N ASN A 510 -20.16 -24.84 -10.48
CA ASN A 510 -19.22 -25.50 -9.57
C ASN A 510 -18.68 -26.80 -10.19
N ASN A 511 -17.43 -26.77 -10.64
CA ASN A 511 -16.74 -27.92 -11.23
C ASN A 511 -15.27 -28.01 -10.79
N ARG A 512 -15.03 -28.90 -9.82
CA ARG A 512 -13.77 -29.09 -9.09
C ARG A 512 -12.58 -29.52 -9.95
N GLU A 513 -12.79 -30.26 -11.03
CA GLU A 513 -11.69 -30.81 -11.87
C GLU A 513 -10.94 -29.71 -12.65
N TYR A 514 -11.58 -28.56 -12.85
CA TYR A 514 -11.06 -27.41 -13.62
C TYR A 514 -11.04 -26.12 -12.78
N GLY A 515 -11.14 -26.25 -11.44
CA GLY A 515 -11.12 -25.13 -10.49
C GLY A 515 -12.28 -24.14 -10.58
N PHE A 516 -13.35 -24.46 -11.32
CA PHE A 516 -14.49 -23.57 -11.52
C PHE A 516 -15.34 -23.45 -10.26
N HIS A 517 -15.50 -22.21 -9.78
CA HIS A 517 -16.33 -21.85 -8.64
C HIS A 517 -16.81 -20.41 -8.78
N TYR A 518 -17.88 -20.21 -9.55
CA TYR A 518 -18.50 -18.90 -9.77
C TYR A 518 -20.02 -19.00 -9.87
N PHE A 519 -20.72 -17.88 -9.78
CA PHE A 519 -22.13 -17.78 -10.18
C PHE A 519 -22.38 -16.59 -11.10
N ILE A 520 -23.50 -16.62 -11.81
CA ILE A 520 -23.93 -15.61 -12.78
C ILE A 520 -25.31 -15.09 -12.37
N SER A 521 -25.47 -13.77 -12.33
CA SER A 521 -26.76 -13.10 -12.03
C SER A 521 -26.94 -11.86 -12.92
N PRO A 522 -28.15 -11.56 -13.41
CA PRO A 522 -28.45 -10.30 -14.08
C PRO A 522 -28.43 -9.12 -13.11
N SER A 523 -28.23 -7.92 -13.63
CA SER A 523 -28.26 -6.65 -12.90
C SER A 523 -29.68 -6.12 -12.68
N ASP A 524 -30.51 -6.14 -13.73
CA ASP A 524 -31.71 -5.30 -13.84
C ASP A 524 -32.99 -6.09 -14.12
N SER A 525 -32.95 -7.42 -13.96
CA SER A 525 -34.17 -8.22 -13.79
C SER A 525 -34.96 -7.71 -12.58
N TYR A 526 -36.30 -7.76 -12.68
CA TYR A 526 -37.21 -7.51 -11.55
C TYR A 526 -36.99 -8.44 -10.34
N ARG A 527 -36.24 -9.54 -10.50
CA ARG A 527 -35.81 -10.46 -9.43
C ARG A 527 -34.31 -10.35 -9.11
N ALA A 528 -33.52 -9.55 -9.81
CA ALA A 528 -32.05 -9.56 -9.78
C ALA A 528 -31.44 -9.69 -8.36
N SER A 529 -31.84 -8.84 -7.41
CA SER A 529 -31.35 -8.91 -6.01
C SER A 529 -31.70 -10.21 -5.28
N LYS A 530 -32.86 -10.81 -5.58
CA LYS A 530 -33.30 -12.10 -5.02
C LYS A 530 -32.56 -13.26 -5.69
N THR A 531 -32.37 -13.18 -7.00
CA THR A 531 -31.59 -14.14 -7.79
C THR A 531 -30.14 -14.14 -7.31
N PHE A 532 -29.49 -12.98 -7.16
CA PHE A 532 -28.15 -12.87 -6.60
C PHE A 532 -28.04 -13.56 -5.22
N ALA A 533 -29.02 -13.38 -4.33
CA ALA A 533 -29.03 -14.03 -3.02
C ALA A 533 -29.20 -15.57 -3.08
N HIS A 534 -29.99 -16.06 -4.05
CA HIS A 534 -30.21 -17.48 -4.35
C HIS A 534 -28.96 -18.14 -4.97
N GLU A 535 -28.37 -17.53 -5.99
CA GLU A 535 -27.15 -18.00 -6.66
C GLU A 535 -25.92 -17.97 -5.74
N PHE A 536 -25.81 -16.96 -4.88
CA PHE A 536 -24.82 -16.92 -3.81
C PHE A 536 -25.00 -18.08 -2.79
N GLY A 537 -26.20 -18.66 -2.71
CA GLY A 537 -26.50 -19.85 -1.92
C GLY A 537 -25.97 -21.14 -2.54
N HIS A 538 -26.06 -21.28 -3.87
CA HIS A 538 -25.41 -22.38 -4.60
C HIS A 538 -23.88 -22.25 -4.60
N GLY A 539 -23.37 -21.03 -4.80
CA GLY A 539 -21.95 -20.71 -4.74
C GLY A 539 -21.37 -20.90 -3.34
N LEU A 540 -21.54 -19.90 -2.46
CA LEU A 540 -20.83 -19.82 -1.18
C LEU A 540 -21.24 -20.95 -0.23
N LEU A 541 -22.55 -21.26 -0.17
CA LEU A 541 -23.12 -22.14 0.85
C LEU A 541 -23.27 -23.60 0.41
N GLY A 542 -23.11 -23.90 -0.89
CA GLY A 542 -23.19 -25.25 -1.45
C GLY A 542 -24.60 -25.87 -1.39
N LEU A 543 -25.64 -25.04 -1.55
CA LEU A 543 -27.04 -25.48 -1.53
C LEU A 543 -27.47 -26.05 -2.89
N GLY A 544 -28.43 -26.97 -2.89
CA GLY A 544 -29.10 -27.45 -4.11
C GLY A 544 -30.50 -26.87 -4.26
N ASP A 545 -31.05 -26.92 -5.48
CA ASP A 545 -32.40 -26.43 -5.79
C ASP A 545 -33.50 -27.24 -5.10
N GLU A 546 -34.50 -26.53 -4.56
CA GLU A 546 -35.67 -27.11 -3.90
C GLU A 546 -36.94 -27.06 -4.79
N TYR A 547 -36.86 -26.49 -6.00
CA TYR A 547 -37.92 -26.55 -7.03
C TYR A 547 -37.81 -27.80 -7.92
N SER A 548 -38.48 -27.82 -9.08
CA SER A 548 -38.47 -28.97 -10.01
C SER A 548 -38.73 -28.55 -11.46
N ASN A 549 -37.92 -29.07 -12.38
CA ASN A 549 -38.19 -29.06 -13.83
C ASN A 549 -38.74 -30.42 -14.35
N GLY A 550 -39.20 -31.29 -13.45
CA GLY A 550 -39.94 -32.52 -13.79
C GLY A 550 -39.10 -33.77 -14.07
N TYR A 551 -37.76 -33.70 -13.98
CA TYR A 551 -36.86 -34.83 -14.15
C TYR A 551 -36.32 -35.35 -12.82
N LEU A 552 -35.80 -36.59 -12.83
CA LEU A 552 -35.02 -37.14 -11.73
C LEU A 552 -33.68 -36.40 -11.66
N LEU A 553 -33.38 -35.80 -10.50
CA LEU A 553 -32.07 -35.24 -10.20
C LEU A 553 -30.98 -36.32 -10.27
N ASP A 554 -29.74 -35.91 -10.51
CA ASP A 554 -28.60 -36.83 -10.50
C ASP A 554 -28.08 -37.16 -9.08
N ASP A 555 -27.17 -38.13 -8.98
CA ASP A 555 -26.49 -38.48 -7.73
C ASP A 555 -25.50 -37.39 -7.24
N LYS A 556 -25.35 -36.26 -7.96
CA LYS A 556 -24.52 -35.10 -7.58
C LYS A 556 -25.34 -34.04 -6.85
N GLU A 557 -26.53 -33.69 -7.33
CA GLU A 557 -27.43 -32.73 -6.69
C GLU A 557 -27.94 -33.24 -5.33
N LEU A 558 -28.23 -34.55 -5.24
CA LEU A 558 -28.61 -35.21 -3.98
C LEU A 558 -27.48 -35.24 -2.92
N LYS A 559 -26.28 -34.74 -3.21
CA LYS A 559 -25.22 -34.53 -2.20
C LYS A 559 -25.54 -33.35 -1.29
N SER A 560 -26.03 -32.22 -1.83
CA SER A 560 -26.37 -31.00 -1.09
C SER A 560 -27.26 -31.30 0.11
N LEU A 561 -26.94 -30.78 1.31
CA LEU A 561 -27.51 -31.30 2.56
C LEU A 561 -28.93 -30.79 2.85
N ASN A 562 -29.40 -29.78 2.12
CA ASN A 562 -30.81 -29.36 2.10
C ASN A 562 -31.72 -30.29 1.28
N LEU A 563 -31.16 -31.17 0.44
CA LEU A 563 -31.89 -32.12 -0.42
C LEU A 563 -31.71 -33.57 0.04
N SER A 564 -32.70 -34.44 -0.20
CA SER A 564 -32.62 -35.86 0.14
C SER A 564 -33.52 -36.73 -0.73
N SER A 565 -33.21 -38.03 -0.81
CA SER A 565 -34.09 -39.09 -1.34
C SER A 565 -34.45 -40.15 -0.28
N VAL A 566 -34.01 -39.96 0.97
CA VAL A 566 -34.24 -40.88 2.10
C VAL A 566 -35.59 -40.58 2.76
N GLU A 567 -36.59 -41.41 2.48
CA GLU A 567 -37.97 -41.25 2.98
C GLU A 567 -38.15 -41.56 4.47
N ASP A 568 -37.17 -42.20 5.12
CA ASP A 568 -37.21 -42.54 6.55
C ASP A 568 -36.83 -41.31 7.42
N PRO A 569 -37.76 -40.79 8.26
CA PRO A 569 -37.50 -39.58 9.05
C PRO A 569 -36.51 -39.76 10.20
N GLU A 570 -36.20 -41.00 10.61
CA GLU A 570 -35.08 -41.27 11.55
C GLU A 570 -33.71 -41.19 10.83
N LYS A 571 -33.70 -41.26 9.50
CA LYS A 571 -32.48 -41.25 8.66
C LYS A 571 -32.32 -40.00 7.78
N ILE A 572 -33.35 -39.16 7.65
CA ILE A 572 -33.31 -37.91 6.88
C ILE A 572 -32.15 -36.99 7.35
N LYS A 573 -31.51 -36.27 6.43
CA LYS A 573 -30.33 -35.44 6.73
C LYS A 573 -30.59 -34.44 7.87
N TRP A 574 -31.79 -33.84 7.92
CA TRP A 574 -32.21 -32.85 8.91
C TRP A 574 -33.03 -33.41 10.09
N ARG A 575 -32.89 -34.71 10.42
CA ARG A 575 -33.70 -35.42 11.45
C ARG A 575 -33.88 -34.65 12.77
N GLN A 576 -32.85 -33.97 13.28
CA GLN A 576 -32.97 -33.19 14.53
C GLN A 576 -33.83 -31.91 14.42
N LEU A 577 -34.03 -31.36 13.22
CA LEU A 577 -34.81 -30.13 13.02
C LEU A 577 -36.31 -30.41 12.82
N LEU A 578 -36.72 -31.66 12.60
CA LEU A 578 -38.13 -32.03 12.41
C LEU A 578 -39.00 -31.50 13.56
N GLY A 579 -40.03 -30.72 13.22
CA GLY A 579 -40.94 -30.13 14.21
C GLY A 579 -40.48 -28.82 14.84
N PHE A 580 -39.37 -28.23 14.38
CA PHE A 580 -38.91 -26.89 14.74
C PHE A 580 -39.17 -25.91 13.59
N ARG A 581 -39.79 -24.75 13.89
CA ARG A 581 -40.16 -23.72 12.90
C ARG A 581 -40.92 -24.34 11.72
N ASN A 582 -40.62 -23.98 10.48
CA ASN A 582 -41.30 -24.57 9.32
C ASN A 582 -40.50 -25.75 8.73
N THR A 583 -39.92 -26.60 9.59
CA THR A 583 -39.13 -27.77 9.17
C THR A 583 -39.93 -29.08 9.26
N TYR A 584 -40.10 -29.72 8.10
CA TYR A 584 -40.83 -30.97 7.87
C TYR A 584 -39.97 -31.87 6.95
N THR A 585 -40.58 -32.86 6.31
CA THR A 585 -40.01 -33.53 5.13
C THR A 585 -41.13 -33.68 4.10
N CYS A 586 -41.05 -33.03 2.95
CA CYS A 586 -42.06 -33.19 1.89
C CYS A 586 -41.42 -33.30 0.50
N ARG A 587 -42.14 -33.90 -0.45
CA ARG A 587 -41.72 -33.98 -1.85
C ARG A 587 -41.72 -32.58 -2.48
N ASN A 588 -40.69 -32.25 -3.27
CA ASN A 588 -40.66 -30.96 -3.98
C ASN A 588 -41.83 -30.83 -4.98
N ALA A 589 -42.22 -31.92 -5.64
CA ALA A 589 -43.35 -32.02 -6.54
C ALA A 589 -44.06 -33.38 -6.39
N TYR A 590 -45.33 -33.46 -6.80
CA TYR A 590 -46.12 -34.70 -6.74
C TYR A 590 -45.44 -35.85 -7.51
N GLY A 591 -45.32 -37.03 -6.89
CA GLY A 591 -44.64 -38.20 -7.46
C GLY A 591 -43.11 -38.12 -7.49
N SER A 592 -42.50 -37.02 -7.04
CA SER A 592 -41.03 -36.86 -7.03
C SER A 592 -40.34 -37.69 -5.94
N LYS A 593 -39.12 -38.13 -6.22
CA LYS A 593 -38.21 -38.74 -5.24
C LYS A 593 -37.36 -37.73 -4.47
N MET A 594 -37.31 -36.46 -4.89
CA MET A 594 -36.65 -35.43 -4.11
C MET A 594 -37.54 -34.97 -2.95
N LEU A 595 -36.97 -35.03 -1.75
CA LEU A 595 -37.49 -34.51 -0.51
C LEU A 595 -36.74 -33.23 -0.15
N VAL A 596 -37.50 -32.25 0.34
CA VAL A 596 -37.02 -30.96 0.83
C VAL A 596 -37.49 -30.76 2.28
N SER A 597 -36.76 -29.91 3.01
CA SER A 597 -37.02 -29.68 4.44
C SER A 597 -38.17 -28.71 4.73
N SER A 598 -38.59 -27.94 3.73
CA SER A 598 -39.68 -26.97 3.83
C SER A 598 -40.31 -26.73 2.45
N TYR A 599 -41.53 -26.19 2.41
CA TYR A 599 -42.08 -25.62 1.17
C TYR A 599 -41.60 -24.16 0.98
N GLU A 600 -41.24 -23.47 2.06
CA GLU A 600 -40.88 -22.05 2.05
C GLU A 600 -39.36 -21.88 2.12
N CYS A 601 -38.71 -21.87 0.96
CA CYS A 601 -37.26 -21.66 0.84
C CYS A 601 -36.91 -20.80 -0.38
N ILE A 602 -35.92 -19.91 -0.26
CA ILE A 602 -35.37 -19.15 -1.40
C ILE A 602 -34.78 -20.08 -2.48
N MET A 603 -34.31 -21.28 -2.11
CA MET A 603 -33.86 -22.31 -3.06
C MET A 603 -35.01 -22.95 -3.85
N ARG A 604 -36.26 -22.63 -3.51
CA ARG A 604 -37.48 -23.07 -4.21
C ARG A 604 -38.15 -21.91 -4.95
N ASP A 605 -38.33 -20.80 -4.25
CA ASP A 605 -38.76 -19.52 -4.81
C ASP A 605 -38.10 -18.36 -4.05
N THR A 606 -37.36 -17.55 -4.82
CA THR A 606 -36.86 -16.20 -4.54
C THR A 606 -37.71 -15.27 -3.66
N ASN A 607 -39.02 -15.48 -3.54
CA ASN A 607 -39.90 -14.71 -2.66
C ASN A 607 -39.77 -15.07 -1.17
N TYR A 608 -39.21 -16.24 -0.83
CA TYR A 608 -39.02 -16.69 0.55
C TYR A 608 -37.62 -16.37 1.10
N GLN A 609 -37.43 -16.54 2.41
CA GLN A 609 -36.12 -16.64 3.04
C GLN A 609 -35.52 -18.04 2.83
N PHE A 610 -34.23 -18.24 3.14
CA PHE A 610 -33.69 -19.59 3.33
C PHE A 610 -34.45 -20.33 4.46
N CYS A 611 -34.77 -21.61 4.24
CA CYS A 611 -35.32 -22.48 5.28
C CYS A 611 -34.27 -22.76 6.37
N GLU A 612 -34.68 -23.26 7.54
CA GLU A 612 -33.77 -23.43 8.69
C GLU A 612 -32.64 -24.45 8.42
N VAL A 613 -32.85 -25.43 7.53
CA VAL A 613 -31.79 -26.35 7.09
C VAL A 613 -30.76 -25.64 6.21
N CYS A 614 -31.20 -24.84 5.23
CA CYS A 614 -30.30 -24.02 4.40
C CYS A 614 -29.52 -23.00 5.23
N ARG A 615 -30.18 -22.36 6.20
CA ARG A 615 -29.53 -21.45 7.17
C ARG A 615 -28.44 -22.17 7.95
N LEU A 616 -28.76 -23.31 8.57
CA LEU A 616 -27.80 -24.11 9.33
C LEU A 616 -26.63 -24.59 8.46
N GLN A 617 -26.88 -25.05 7.23
CA GLN A 617 -25.80 -25.41 6.30
C GLN A 617 -24.90 -24.20 6.01
N GLY A 618 -25.49 -23.05 5.71
CA GLY A 618 -24.74 -21.82 5.42
C GLY A 618 -23.95 -21.28 6.61
N PHE A 619 -24.53 -21.29 7.81
CA PHE A 619 -23.81 -20.97 9.06
C PHE A 619 -22.63 -21.92 9.27
N LYS A 620 -22.81 -23.24 9.08
CA LYS A 620 -21.71 -24.22 9.13
C LYS A 620 -20.62 -23.90 8.10
N ARG A 621 -20.98 -23.56 6.86
CA ARG A 621 -20.01 -23.24 5.78
C ARG A 621 -19.25 -21.95 6.04
N MET A 622 -19.92 -20.85 6.35
CA MET A 622 -19.25 -19.58 6.65
C MET A 622 -18.35 -19.69 7.89
N SER A 623 -18.72 -20.51 8.89
CA SER A 623 -17.87 -20.78 10.08
C SER A 623 -16.59 -21.59 9.81
N GLN A 624 -16.37 -22.07 8.58
CA GLN A 624 -15.09 -22.64 8.12
C GLN A 624 -14.21 -21.61 7.40
N LEU A 625 -14.81 -20.50 6.95
CA LEU A 625 -14.16 -19.46 6.16
C LEU A 625 -13.72 -18.26 7.01
N VAL A 626 -14.23 -18.15 8.25
CA VAL A 626 -13.91 -17.06 9.19
C VAL A 626 -13.52 -17.59 10.56
N LYS A 627 -12.87 -16.73 11.34
CA LYS A 627 -12.41 -17.04 12.71
C LYS A 627 -13.44 -16.56 13.75
N ASP A 628 -13.24 -17.04 14.98
CA ASP A 628 -13.92 -16.55 16.19
C ASP A 628 -15.45 -16.68 16.16
N VAL A 629 -15.94 -17.81 15.61
CA VAL A 629 -17.33 -18.26 15.71
C VAL A 629 -17.38 -19.55 16.54
N ASP A 630 -18.07 -19.50 17.67
CA ASP A 630 -18.11 -20.57 18.67
C ASP A 630 -19.36 -21.47 18.56
N LEU A 631 -20.52 -20.84 18.30
CA LEU A 631 -21.84 -21.45 18.34
C LEU A 631 -22.72 -20.82 17.26
N TYR A 632 -23.60 -21.63 16.66
CA TYR A 632 -24.81 -21.14 16.00
C TYR A 632 -26.03 -21.54 16.86
N VAL A 633 -26.94 -20.57 17.06
CA VAL A 633 -28.20 -20.75 17.78
C VAL A 633 -29.32 -20.28 16.86
N ALA A 634 -30.24 -21.17 16.47
CA ALA A 634 -31.39 -20.80 15.67
C ALA A 634 -32.39 -19.93 16.46
N THR A 635 -33.17 -19.09 15.78
CA THR A 635 -34.20 -18.24 16.40
C THR A 635 -35.20 -19.07 17.21
N PRO A 636 -35.18 -19.03 18.56
CA PRO A 636 -35.98 -19.95 19.36
C PRO A 636 -37.48 -19.71 19.22
N GLU A 637 -38.27 -20.77 19.42
CA GLU A 637 -39.73 -20.69 19.43
C GLU A 637 -40.30 -21.21 20.75
N VAL A 638 -41.47 -20.66 21.13
CA VAL A 638 -42.28 -21.15 22.25
C VAL A 638 -43.66 -21.51 21.75
N LYS A 639 -44.20 -22.66 22.16
CA LYS A 639 -45.53 -23.13 21.76
C LYS A 639 -46.22 -23.98 22.83
N GLU A 640 -47.55 -24.11 22.74
CA GLU A 640 -48.31 -25.05 23.56
C GLU A 640 -47.90 -26.50 23.22
N TYR A 641 -47.43 -27.24 24.22
CA TYR A 641 -46.91 -28.59 24.03
C TYR A 641 -48.02 -29.64 24.20
N THR A 642 -48.43 -30.22 23.07
CA THR A 642 -49.44 -31.29 22.99
C THR A 642 -48.83 -32.68 22.75
N GLY A 643 -47.51 -32.77 22.53
CA GLY A 643 -46.84 -33.99 22.06
C GLY A 643 -46.97 -34.26 20.55
N ALA A 644 -47.81 -33.54 19.81
CA ALA A 644 -47.92 -33.67 18.36
C ALA A 644 -46.74 -32.98 17.65
N TYR A 645 -46.13 -33.68 16.69
CA TYR A 645 -44.94 -33.27 15.92
C TYR A 645 -43.70 -33.10 16.81
N SER A 646 -43.50 -34.05 17.73
CA SER A 646 -42.41 -34.05 18.73
C SER A 646 -41.30 -35.07 18.46
N LYS A 647 -41.54 -36.05 17.57
CA LYS A 647 -40.64 -37.17 17.28
C LYS A 647 -40.67 -37.53 15.78
N PRO A 648 -39.61 -38.11 15.18
CA PRO A 648 -39.53 -38.29 13.73
C PRO A 648 -40.64 -39.17 13.14
N SER A 649 -41.19 -40.11 13.91
CA SER A 649 -42.36 -40.91 13.51
C SER A 649 -43.63 -40.09 13.18
N ASP A 650 -43.67 -38.80 13.55
CA ASP A 650 -44.79 -37.89 13.27
C ASP A 650 -44.66 -37.23 11.86
N PHE A 651 -43.60 -37.58 11.11
CA PHE A 651 -43.17 -36.98 9.84
C PHE A 651 -43.03 -38.05 8.73
N THR A 652 -43.83 -39.11 8.78
CA THR A 652 -43.81 -40.22 7.80
C THR A 652 -44.65 -39.96 6.56
N ASP A 653 -45.52 -38.95 6.59
CA ASP A 653 -46.22 -38.46 5.40
C ASP A 653 -45.32 -37.44 4.71
N LEU A 654 -45.21 -37.54 3.38
CA LEU A 654 -44.30 -36.75 2.54
C LEU A 654 -45.06 -35.81 1.60
N GLU A 655 -46.39 -35.77 1.66
CA GLU A 655 -47.20 -34.91 0.81
C GLU A 655 -47.15 -33.44 1.24
N THR A 656 -47.21 -32.55 0.24
CA THR A 656 -47.19 -31.10 0.45
C THR A 656 -48.34 -30.62 1.36
N SER A 657 -49.50 -31.28 1.31
CA SER A 657 -50.62 -31.01 2.22
C SER A 657 -50.24 -31.18 3.70
N SER A 658 -49.39 -32.15 4.03
CA SER A 658 -49.03 -32.46 5.41
C SER A 658 -47.95 -31.54 5.98
N TYR A 659 -47.10 -30.96 5.11
CA TYR A 659 -46.31 -29.77 5.46
C TYR A 659 -47.21 -28.60 5.90
N TYR A 660 -48.28 -28.32 5.14
CA TYR A 660 -49.21 -27.23 5.49
C TYR A 660 -50.02 -27.55 6.75
N ASN A 661 -50.51 -28.78 6.92
CA ASN A 661 -51.19 -29.21 8.14
C ASN A 661 -50.31 -29.05 9.39
N TYR A 662 -49.03 -29.42 9.29
CA TYR A 662 -48.03 -29.16 10.34
C TYR A 662 -47.87 -27.66 10.61
N THR A 663 -47.70 -26.86 9.54
CA THR A 663 -47.47 -25.41 9.64
C THR A 663 -48.64 -24.68 10.31
N TYR A 664 -49.89 -25.01 9.95
CA TYR A 664 -51.09 -24.49 10.64
C TYR A 664 -51.13 -24.95 12.11
N ASN A 665 -50.95 -26.25 12.36
CA ASN A 665 -50.99 -26.81 13.72
C ASN A 665 -49.89 -26.24 14.66
N ARG A 666 -48.74 -25.85 14.11
CA ARG A 666 -47.71 -25.09 14.80
C ARG A 666 -48.17 -23.65 15.04
N ASN A 667 -48.61 -22.96 13.99
CA ASN A 667 -48.94 -21.54 14.02
C ASN A 667 -50.11 -21.23 14.96
N ASP A 668 -51.10 -22.12 15.08
CA ASP A 668 -52.21 -21.98 16.04
C ASP A 668 -51.73 -21.99 17.50
N ARG A 669 -50.72 -22.82 17.80
CA ARG A 669 -50.15 -23.07 19.13
C ARG A 669 -48.98 -22.16 19.51
N LEU A 670 -48.57 -21.23 18.63
CA LEU A 670 -47.36 -20.42 18.81
C LEU A 670 -47.55 -19.34 19.89
N LEU A 671 -46.54 -19.19 20.75
CA LEU A 671 -46.51 -18.29 21.91
C LEU A 671 -45.23 -17.41 21.94
N SER A 672 -44.39 -17.47 20.90
CA SER A 672 -43.22 -16.59 20.71
C SER A 672 -43.45 -15.54 19.62
N GLY A 673 -42.50 -14.61 19.50
CA GLY A 673 -42.49 -13.56 18.47
C GLY A 673 -43.81 -12.80 18.38
N ASN A 674 -44.34 -12.67 17.16
CA ASN A 674 -45.62 -11.99 16.89
C ASN A 674 -46.85 -12.69 17.51
N SER A 675 -46.72 -13.89 18.09
CA SER A 675 -47.82 -14.63 18.73
C SER A 675 -47.76 -14.65 20.26
N LYS A 676 -46.82 -13.94 20.91
CA LYS A 676 -46.76 -13.80 22.39
C LYS A 676 -48.10 -13.44 23.03
N SER A 677 -48.86 -12.56 22.39
CA SER A 677 -50.16 -12.05 22.85
C SER A 677 -51.29 -13.09 22.89
N ARG A 678 -51.05 -14.32 22.42
CA ARG A 678 -52.00 -15.44 22.54
C ARG A 678 -51.93 -16.13 23.91
N PHE A 679 -50.85 -15.93 24.66
CA PHE A 679 -50.76 -16.41 26.04
C PHE A 679 -51.81 -15.71 26.91
N ASN A 680 -52.54 -16.47 27.71
CA ASN A 680 -53.69 -15.99 28.49
C ASN A 680 -54.03 -16.96 29.63
N THR A 681 -55.07 -16.65 30.41
CA THR A 681 -55.46 -17.43 31.60
C THR A 681 -55.92 -18.87 31.33
N ASN A 682 -56.28 -19.23 30.09
CA ASN A 682 -56.56 -20.62 29.72
C ASN A 682 -55.32 -21.54 29.65
N MET A 683 -54.13 -20.99 29.90
CA MET A 683 -52.86 -21.73 29.98
C MET A 683 -52.61 -22.39 31.35
N ASN A 684 -53.44 -22.13 32.37
CA ASN A 684 -53.39 -22.85 33.66
C ASN A 684 -53.44 -24.37 33.44
N GLY A 685 -52.53 -25.11 34.07
CA GLY A 685 -52.45 -26.57 33.94
C GLY A 685 -51.96 -27.08 32.57
N LYS A 686 -51.65 -26.21 31.61
CA LYS A 686 -51.10 -26.61 30.29
C LYS A 686 -49.58 -26.80 30.33
N LYS A 687 -49.05 -27.44 29.28
CA LYS A 687 -47.61 -27.51 29.01
C LYS A 687 -47.21 -26.54 27.91
N ILE A 688 -46.03 -25.95 28.04
CA ILE A 688 -45.39 -25.14 27.00
C ILE A 688 -43.98 -25.67 26.73
N GLU A 689 -43.56 -25.61 25.47
CA GLU A 689 -42.23 -25.98 25.00
C GLU A 689 -41.47 -24.74 24.53
N LEU A 690 -40.25 -24.54 25.02
CA LEU A 690 -39.23 -23.69 24.41
C LEU A 690 -38.29 -24.60 23.61
N ARG A 691 -38.19 -24.41 22.29
CA ARG A 691 -37.31 -25.19 21.41
C ARG A 691 -36.38 -24.29 20.60
N THR A 692 -35.12 -24.71 20.47
CA THR A 692 -34.20 -24.23 19.44
C THR A 692 -33.20 -25.31 19.03
N VAL A 693 -32.53 -25.09 17.91
CA VAL A 693 -31.48 -25.93 17.34
C VAL A 693 -30.15 -25.19 17.49
N ILE A 694 -29.17 -25.85 18.11
CA ILE A 694 -27.82 -25.32 18.34
C ILE A 694 -26.80 -26.18 17.61
N GLN A 695 -25.83 -25.55 16.94
CA GLN A 695 -24.66 -26.19 16.38
C GLN A 695 -23.40 -25.67 17.10
N ASN A 696 -22.61 -26.58 17.65
CA ASN A 696 -21.26 -26.30 18.11
C ASN A 696 -20.31 -26.18 16.92
N ILE A 697 -19.48 -25.14 16.90
CA ILE A 697 -18.49 -24.92 15.84
C ILE A 697 -17.12 -25.53 16.22
N SER A 698 -16.94 -25.94 17.48
CA SER A 698 -15.73 -26.62 17.95
C SER A 698 -15.72 -28.12 17.60
N ASP A 699 -14.58 -28.57 17.10
CA ASP A 699 -14.21 -29.97 16.90
C ASP A 699 -13.66 -30.64 18.18
N LYS A 700 -13.34 -29.84 19.22
CA LYS A 700 -12.57 -30.27 20.41
C LYS A 700 -13.32 -30.10 21.72
N ASN A 701 -14.04 -28.99 21.87
CA ASN A 701 -14.67 -28.61 23.14
C ASN A 701 -16.19 -28.78 23.05
N ALA A 702 -16.76 -29.68 23.86
CA ALA A 702 -18.20 -29.70 24.08
C ALA A 702 -18.63 -28.42 24.81
N ARG A 703 -19.88 -27.97 24.62
CA ARG A 703 -20.42 -26.75 25.23
C ARG A 703 -21.65 -27.07 26.07
N GLN A 704 -21.95 -26.23 27.06
CA GLN A 704 -23.08 -26.46 27.95
C GLN A 704 -23.93 -25.20 28.06
N LEU A 705 -25.13 -25.24 27.48
CA LEU A 705 -26.02 -24.09 27.40
C LEU A 705 -27.17 -24.21 28.41
N LYS A 706 -27.58 -23.07 28.98
CA LYS A 706 -28.60 -23.00 30.02
C LYS A 706 -29.81 -22.24 29.51
N PHE A 707 -30.94 -22.93 29.39
CA PHE A 707 -32.22 -22.36 28.98
C PHE A 707 -32.99 -21.96 30.23
N LYS A 708 -33.41 -20.71 30.32
CA LYS A 708 -34.31 -20.19 31.35
C LYS A 708 -35.61 -19.77 30.68
N MET A 709 -36.76 -20.16 31.24
CA MET A 709 -38.08 -19.75 30.77
C MET A 709 -38.96 -19.38 31.96
N TRP A 710 -39.76 -18.32 31.82
CA TRP A 710 -40.69 -17.86 32.86
C TRP A 710 -41.93 -17.18 32.27
N ILE A 711 -42.98 -17.09 33.06
CA ILE A 711 -44.19 -16.33 32.71
C ILE A 711 -44.05 -14.90 33.26
N LYS A 712 -44.27 -13.93 32.39
CA LYS A 712 -44.02 -12.50 32.57
C LYS A 712 -45.35 -11.75 32.51
N HIS A 713 -45.72 -11.09 33.60
CA HIS A 713 -46.87 -10.18 33.66
C HIS A 713 -46.66 -8.96 32.75
N SER A 714 -47.74 -8.25 32.42
CA SER A 714 -47.70 -7.04 31.59
C SER A 714 -46.93 -5.86 32.20
N ASP A 715 -46.69 -5.89 33.52
CA ASP A 715 -45.79 -4.96 34.24
C ASP A 715 -44.31 -5.39 34.23
N GLY A 716 -44.00 -6.54 33.63
CA GLY A 716 -42.65 -7.12 33.56
C GLY A 716 -42.26 -8.03 34.72
N SER A 717 -43.08 -8.13 35.78
CA SER A 717 -42.83 -9.03 36.91
C SER A 717 -43.05 -10.51 36.55
N VAL A 718 -42.49 -11.43 37.35
CA VAL A 718 -42.68 -12.87 37.16
C VAL A 718 -44.00 -13.30 37.82
N ALA A 719 -44.86 -13.99 37.07
CA ALA A 719 -46.12 -14.52 37.59
C ALA A 719 -45.88 -15.61 38.64
N THR A 720 -46.85 -15.89 39.52
CA THR A 720 -46.73 -16.87 40.61
C THR A 720 -47.84 -17.94 40.62
N ASP A 721 -47.63 -19.02 41.36
CA ASP A 721 -48.71 -19.91 41.81
C ASP A 721 -49.50 -19.32 43.00
N SER A 722 -50.48 -20.06 43.53
CA SER A 722 -51.29 -19.62 44.68
C SER A 722 -50.51 -19.55 46.00
N SER A 723 -49.32 -20.16 46.08
CA SER A 723 -48.41 -20.10 47.22
C SER A 723 -47.33 -19.02 47.10
N GLY A 724 -47.31 -18.27 45.98
CA GLY A 724 -46.33 -17.22 45.71
C GLY A 724 -45.02 -17.71 45.08
N ASN A 725 -44.92 -18.97 44.67
CA ASN A 725 -43.72 -19.46 43.99
C ASN A 725 -43.67 -18.89 42.56
N PRO A 726 -42.52 -18.39 42.07
CA PRO A 726 -42.40 -17.82 40.73
C PRO A 726 -42.53 -18.89 39.64
N LEU A 727 -43.34 -18.62 38.62
CA LEU A 727 -43.58 -19.48 37.46
C LEU A 727 -42.41 -19.42 36.47
N GLN A 728 -41.31 -20.05 36.86
CA GLN A 728 -40.07 -20.15 36.09
C GLN A 728 -39.48 -21.56 36.14
N THR A 729 -38.64 -21.87 35.17
CA THR A 729 -37.86 -23.11 35.11
C THR A 729 -36.52 -22.87 34.41
N VAL A 730 -35.55 -23.73 34.69
CA VAL A 730 -34.21 -23.73 34.09
C VAL A 730 -33.83 -25.16 33.72
N GLN A 731 -33.33 -25.36 32.49
CA GLN A 731 -32.79 -26.63 32.04
C GLN A 731 -31.42 -26.40 31.38
N THR A 732 -30.50 -27.33 31.60
CA THR A 732 -29.15 -27.30 31.03
C THR A 732 -29.03 -28.37 29.94
N PHE A 733 -28.35 -28.04 28.84
CA PHE A 733 -28.17 -28.92 27.68
C PHE A 733 -26.70 -29.02 27.29
N ASP A 734 -26.19 -30.24 27.20
CA ASP A 734 -24.86 -30.52 26.66
C ASP A 734 -24.93 -30.57 25.12
N ILE A 735 -24.07 -29.78 24.48
CA ILE A 735 -23.96 -29.64 23.03
C ILE A 735 -22.68 -30.38 22.58
N PRO A 736 -22.80 -31.40 21.71
CA PRO A 736 -21.67 -32.23 21.30
C PRO A 736 -20.66 -31.45 20.46
N VAL A 737 -19.45 -31.99 20.30
CA VAL A 737 -18.45 -31.48 19.34
C VAL A 737 -18.81 -31.84 17.89
N TRP A 738 -18.32 -31.03 16.96
CA TRP A 738 -18.40 -31.28 15.52
C TRP A 738 -17.28 -32.23 15.07
N ASN A 739 -17.44 -33.53 15.36
CA ASN A 739 -16.42 -34.58 15.19
C ASN A 739 -15.82 -34.68 13.77
N ASP A 740 -16.59 -34.34 12.75
CA ASP A 740 -16.21 -34.42 11.33
C ASP A 740 -15.99 -33.03 10.70
N LYS A 741 -15.72 -31.99 11.50
CA LYS A 741 -15.51 -30.61 11.01
C LYS A 741 -14.53 -30.54 9.83
N ALA A 742 -13.45 -31.34 9.85
CA ALA A 742 -12.47 -31.39 8.76
C ALA A 742 -13.01 -31.93 7.41
N ASN A 743 -14.09 -32.72 7.44
CA ASN A 743 -14.74 -33.28 6.25
C ASN A 743 -15.73 -32.29 5.60
N PHE A 744 -16.19 -31.29 6.35
CA PHE A 744 -17.18 -30.32 5.89
C PHE A 744 -16.50 -29.04 5.39
N TRP A 745 -16.25 -28.94 4.07
CA TRP A 745 -15.93 -27.68 3.40
C TRP A 745 -14.87 -26.79 4.13
N PRO A 746 -13.65 -27.30 4.40
CA PRO A 746 -12.59 -26.47 4.99
C PRO A 746 -12.22 -25.29 4.06
N LEU A 747 -11.48 -24.30 4.59
CA LEU A 747 -10.89 -23.22 3.80
C LEU A 747 -10.05 -23.79 2.64
N GLY A 748 -10.10 -23.16 1.45
CA GLY A 748 -9.52 -23.70 0.22
C GLY A 748 -10.38 -24.74 -0.51
N ALA A 749 -11.34 -25.40 0.16
CA ALA A 749 -12.12 -26.47 -0.46
C ALA A 749 -13.36 -25.98 -1.23
N LEU A 750 -13.46 -26.46 -2.47
CA LEU A 750 -14.61 -26.29 -3.36
C LEU A 750 -15.80 -27.22 -3.04
N ASP A 751 -15.54 -28.38 -2.43
CA ASP A 751 -16.58 -29.36 -2.04
C ASP A 751 -16.25 -29.98 -0.68
N HIS A 752 -17.29 -30.46 0.00
CA HIS A 752 -17.21 -31.29 1.20
C HIS A 752 -17.08 -32.78 0.87
N ILE A 753 -16.65 -33.59 1.86
CA ILE A 753 -16.39 -35.03 1.66
C ILE A 753 -17.07 -35.85 2.75
N LYS A 754 -18.32 -36.28 2.49
CA LYS A 754 -19.09 -37.22 3.33
C LYS A 754 -19.24 -36.79 4.81
N SER A 755 -19.82 -35.61 5.04
CA SER A 755 -20.13 -35.11 6.40
C SER A 755 -21.51 -35.56 6.92
N ASP A 756 -21.68 -35.78 8.23
CA ASP A 756 -23.01 -35.83 8.88
C ASP A 756 -23.44 -34.41 9.27
N PHE A 757 -24.52 -33.95 8.63
CA PHE A 757 -25.17 -32.68 8.94
C PHE A 757 -25.46 -32.48 10.44
N ASN A 758 -25.72 -33.58 11.19
CA ASN A 758 -26.09 -33.60 12.60
C ASN A 758 -24.90 -33.63 13.57
N SER A 759 -23.67 -33.71 13.06
CA SER A 759 -22.46 -33.70 13.87
C SER A 759 -22.23 -32.31 14.47
N GLY A 760 -22.00 -32.27 15.79
CA GLY A 760 -22.00 -31.03 16.60
C GLY A 760 -23.38 -30.38 16.80
N LEU A 761 -24.46 -30.98 16.28
CA LEU A 761 -25.81 -30.42 16.32
C LEU A 761 -26.63 -30.96 17.50
N LYS A 762 -27.44 -30.10 18.11
CA LYS A 762 -28.39 -30.47 19.15
C LYS A 762 -29.72 -29.71 19.02
N SER A 763 -30.81 -30.41 18.79
CA SER A 763 -32.16 -29.87 19.07
C SER A 763 -32.40 -29.90 20.58
N CYS A 764 -32.55 -28.72 21.18
CA CYS A 764 -32.81 -28.54 22.61
C CYS A 764 -34.27 -28.16 22.81
N SER A 765 -34.98 -28.92 23.64
CA SER A 765 -36.39 -28.72 23.99
C SER A 765 -36.53 -28.72 25.52
N LEU A 766 -37.01 -27.60 26.06
CA LEU A 766 -37.36 -27.43 27.47
C LEU A 766 -38.89 -27.40 27.55
N ILE A 767 -39.47 -28.37 28.27
CA ILE A 767 -40.92 -28.47 28.46
C ILE A 767 -41.27 -28.09 29.90
N TYR A 768 -42.12 -27.08 30.07
CA TYR A 768 -42.62 -26.63 31.36
C TYR A 768 -44.09 -26.99 31.55
N GLN A 769 -44.44 -27.51 32.72
CA GLN A 769 -45.81 -27.71 33.17
C GLN A 769 -46.22 -26.48 33.99
N ILE A 770 -47.18 -25.71 33.47
CA ILE A 770 -47.77 -24.58 34.20
C ILE A 770 -48.67 -25.17 35.32
N PRO A 771 -48.59 -24.69 36.57
CA PRO A 771 -49.49 -25.10 37.64
C PRO A 771 -50.96 -24.85 37.29
N SER A 772 -51.86 -25.67 37.82
CA SER A 772 -53.31 -25.47 37.63
C SER A 772 -53.86 -24.27 38.39
N ASP A 773 -53.20 -23.88 39.48
CA ASP A 773 -53.49 -22.75 40.37
C ASP A 773 -52.65 -21.49 40.06
N ALA A 774 -51.98 -21.46 38.90
CA ALA A 774 -51.21 -20.30 38.43
C ALA A 774 -52.06 -19.02 38.42
N GLN A 775 -51.51 -17.93 38.96
CA GLN A 775 -52.18 -16.64 39.09
C GLN A 775 -52.04 -15.78 37.81
N LEU A 776 -52.38 -16.39 36.66
CA LEU A 776 -52.27 -15.77 35.36
C LEU A 776 -53.27 -14.61 35.18
N LYS A 777 -52.88 -13.61 34.40
CA LYS A 777 -53.68 -12.43 34.05
C LYS A 777 -53.82 -12.31 32.52
N SER A 778 -54.77 -11.48 32.08
CA SER A 778 -54.88 -11.12 30.67
C SER A 778 -53.71 -10.20 30.28
N GLY A 779 -53.01 -10.51 29.20
CA GLY A 779 -51.80 -9.79 28.76
C GLY A 779 -50.48 -10.32 29.34
N ASP A 780 -50.50 -11.44 30.07
CA ASP A 780 -49.29 -12.18 30.42
C ASP A 780 -48.62 -12.76 29.17
N THR A 781 -47.30 -12.98 29.23
CA THR A 781 -46.50 -13.52 28.12
C THR A 781 -45.48 -14.55 28.60
N VAL A 782 -44.96 -15.39 27.71
CA VAL A 782 -43.79 -16.23 28.02
C VAL A 782 -42.52 -15.44 27.66
N ALA A 783 -41.57 -15.43 28.60
CA ALA A 783 -40.23 -14.87 28.43
C ALA A 783 -39.17 -15.96 28.60
N PHE A 784 -38.04 -15.83 27.90
CA PHE A 784 -36.97 -16.82 27.96
C PHE A 784 -35.60 -16.22 27.65
N GLN A 785 -34.55 -16.96 28.02
CA GLN A 785 -33.15 -16.72 27.69
C GLN A 785 -32.46 -18.04 27.39
N VAL A 786 -31.68 -18.08 26.31
CA VAL A 786 -30.65 -19.10 26.04
C VAL A 786 -29.31 -18.48 26.46
N LEU A 787 -28.65 -19.11 27.43
CA LEU A 787 -27.41 -18.61 28.04
C LEU A 787 -26.23 -19.53 27.70
N ASP A 788 -25.04 -18.95 27.50
CA ASP A 788 -23.78 -19.71 27.49
C ASP A 788 -23.34 -20.16 28.89
N GLU A 789 -22.25 -20.90 28.98
CA GLU A 789 -21.67 -21.33 30.25
C GLU A 789 -21.20 -20.15 31.16
N ASN A 790 -20.96 -18.97 30.59
CA ASN A 790 -20.54 -17.75 31.30
C ASN A 790 -21.75 -16.92 31.80
N GLY A 791 -22.96 -17.16 31.28
CA GLY A 791 -24.18 -16.41 31.57
C GLY A 791 -24.50 -15.30 30.56
N ASN A 792 -23.81 -15.23 29.43
CA ASN A 792 -24.13 -14.33 28.32
C ASN A 792 -25.42 -14.78 27.62
N VAL A 793 -26.26 -13.82 27.22
CA VAL A 793 -27.50 -14.10 26.47
C VAL A 793 -27.18 -14.31 24.99
N LEU A 794 -27.38 -15.54 24.50
CA LEU A 794 -27.23 -15.89 23.08
C LEU A 794 -28.52 -15.66 22.28
N ALA A 795 -29.68 -15.84 22.93
CA ALA A 795 -31.00 -15.52 22.39
C ALA A 795 -32.01 -15.30 23.53
N ASP A 796 -33.07 -14.54 23.27
CA ASP A 796 -34.10 -14.16 24.24
C ASP A 796 -35.52 -14.13 23.62
N ASP A 797 -36.54 -13.78 24.40
CA ASP A 797 -37.92 -13.71 23.89
C ASP A 797 -38.13 -12.64 22.79
N ASN A 798 -37.23 -11.68 22.63
CA ASN A 798 -37.35 -10.59 21.66
C ASN A 798 -36.61 -10.86 20.34
N THR A 799 -35.71 -11.84 20.31
CA THR A 799 -34.82 -12.19 19.19
C THR A 799 -35.56 -12.41 17.86
N GLU A 800 -36.75 -13.02 17.87
CA GLU A 800 -37.58 -13.22 16.65
C GLU A 800 -38.19 -11.90 16.11
N THR A 801 -38.41 -10.93 16.99
CA THR A 801 -39.02 -9.61 16.70
C THR A 801 -38.00 -8.47 16.81
N GLN A 802 -36.71 -8.79 16.80
CA GLN A 802 -35.63 -7.87 17.07
C GLN A 802 -35.59 -6.76 16.01
N ARG A 803 -35.65 -5.49 16.44
CA ARG A 803 -35.38 -4.37 15.54
C ARG A 803 -33.90 -4.42 15.10
N TYR A 804 -33.67 -4.21 13.81
CA TYR A 804 -32.33 -3.97 13.26
C TYR A 804 -32.09 -2.46 13.05
N THR A 805 -30.83 -2.08 12.95
CA THR A 805 -30.37 -0.71 12.71
C THR A 805 -29.07 -0.73 11.89
N THR A 806 -28.82 0.31 11.09
CA THR A 806 -27.64 0.34 10.20
C THR A 806 -26.41 0.94 10.88
N VAL A 807 -25.27 0.32 10.60
CA VAL A 807 -23.94 0.79 11.00
C VAL A 807 -22.99 0.75 9.81
N SER A 808 -22.16 1.78 9.70
CA SER A 808 -21.20 1.96 8.59
C SER A 808 -19.78 1.96 9.14
N ILE A 809 -18.89 1.19 8.49
CA ILE A 809 -17.45 1.27 8.70
C ILE A 809 -16.87 2.35 7.79
N GLN A 810 -15.86 3.06 8.25
CA GLN A 810 -15.02 3.97 7.44
C GLN A 810 -13.54 3.80 7.79
N TYR A 811 -12.67 4.11 6.84
CA TYR A 811 -11.21 4.09 6.97
C TYR A 811 -10.68 5.43 6.48
N LYS A 812 -9.82 6.06 7.27
CA LYS A 812 -9.27 7.39 7.00
C LYS A 812 -7.80 7.50 7.40
N PHE A 813 -7.08 8.38 6.73
CA PHE A 813 -5.79 8.86 7.23
C PHE A 813 -5.98 9.73 8.48
N GLU A 814 -4.90 10.01 9.22
CA GLU A 814 -4.97 10.82 10.45
C GLU A 814 -5.51 12.24 10.21
N ASP A 815 -5.25 12.81 9.05
CA ASP A 815 -5.78 14.12 8.61
C ASP A 815 -7.29 14.11 8.26
N GLY A 816 -7.90 12.92 8.19
CA GLY A 816 -9.31 12.71 7.86
C GLY A 816 -9.61 12.49 6.37
N SER A 817 -8.59 12.48 5.51
CA SER A 817 -8.72 12.10 4.09
C SER A 817 -9.02 10.60 3.93
N GLU A 818 -9.52 10.19 2.77
CA GLU A 818 -9.93 8.79 2.51
C GLU A 818 -8.74 7.95 2.02
N ILE A 819 -8.63 6.73 2.54
CA ILE A 819 -7.60 5.78 2.09
C ILE A 819 -8.08 5.13 0.77
N PRO A 820 -7.27 5.10 -0.30
CA PRO A 820 -7.63 4.44 -1.56
C PRO A 820 -7.93 2.95 -1.34
N ASN A 821 -8.93 2.42 -2.04
CA ASN A 821 -9.35 1.00 -1.99
C ASN A 821 -9.73 0.48 -0.60
N THR A 822 -10.19 1.34 0.31
CA THR A 822 -10.79 0.93 1.59
C THR A 822 -12.21 1.47 1.74
N ALA A 823 -13.05 1.29 0.72
CA ALA A 823 -14.46 1.69 0.79
C ALA A 823 -15.20 0.84 1.84
N GLY A 824 -15.60 1.48 2.95
CA GLY A 824 -16.16 0.77 4.09
C GLY A 824 -17.58 0.24 3.88
N GLY A 825 -17.88 -0.91 4.49
CA GLY A 825 -19.21 -1.53 4.41
C GLY A 825 -20.27 -0.82 5.25
N THR A 826 -21.52 -0.84 4.79
CA THR A 826 -22.70 -0.50 5.61
C THR A 826 -23.58 -1.74 5.75
N PHE A 827 -23.84 -2.17 6.98
CA PHE A 827 -24.60 -3.39 7.28
C PHE A 827 -25.58 -3.19 8.44
N THR A 828 -26.48 -4.16 8.65
CA THR A 828 -27.50 -4.11 9.71
C THR A 828 -27.12 -4.97 10.91
N VAL A 829 -27.21 -4.40 12.11
CA VAL A 829 -27.06 -5.11 13.39
C VAL A 829 -28.34 -5.02 14.22
N PRO A 830 -28.55 -5.91 15.21
CA PRO A 830 -29.59 -5.72 16.22
C PRO A 830 -29.49 -4.35 16.92
N TYR A 831 -30.63 -3.71 17.14
CA TYR A 831 -30.73 -2.48 17.94
C TYR A 831 -30.18 -2.71 19.35
N GLY A 832 -29.25 -1.84 19.78
CA GLY A 832 -28.56 -1.93 21.05
C GLY A 832 -27.27 -2.76 21.04
N THR A 833 -26.94 -3.45 19.94
CA THR A 833 -25.65 -4.15 19.78
C THR A 833 -24.49 -3.22 20.07
N LYS A 834 -23.50 -3.70 20.83
CA LYS A 834 -22.17 -3.08 20.87
C LYS A 834 -21.29 -3.78 19.85
N LEU A 835 -20.67 -3.02 18.97
CA LEU A 835 -19.66 -3.56 18.07
C LEU A 835 -18.35 -3.76 18.83
N ASP A 836 -17.98 -5.02 19.03
CA ASP A 836 -16.66 -5.46 19.48
C ASP A 836 -15.92 -6.04 18.28
N LEU A 837 -15.13 -5.17 17.63
CA LEU A 837 -14.38 -5.47 16.41
C LEU A 837 -12.91 -5.15 16.69
N THR A 838 -12.03 -6.14 16.63
CA THR A 838 -10.59 -5.90 16.71
C THR A 838 -10.14 -5.10 15.49
N PRO A 839 -9.50 -3.93 15.63
CA PRO A 839 -8.92 -3.21 14.51
C PRO A 839 -7.75 -4.00 13.91
N ALA A 840 -7.69 -4.09 12.58
CA ALA A 840 -6.52 -4.63 11.89
C ALA A 840 -5.29 -3.76 12.22
N LYS A 841 -4.20 -4.36 12.71
CA LYS A 841 -2.97 -3.62 13.08
C LYS A 841 -2.34 -2.91 11.88
N THR A 842 -2.44 -3.53 10.72
CA THR A 842 -2.01 -3.04 9.42
C THR A 842 -3.11 -3.27 8.41
N LEU A 843 -3.30 -2.32 7.50
CA LEU A 843 -4.26 -2.35 6.40
C LEU A 843 -3.48 -1.96 5.14
N TYR A 844 -3.20 -2.91 4.25
CA TYR A 844 -2.09 -2.78 3.29
C TYR A 844 -0.79 -2.33 4.04
N ASP A 845 -0.06 -1.34 3.51
CA ASP A 845 1.10 -0.72 4.18
C ASP A 845 0.74 0.34 5.25
N TYR A 846 -0.53 0.55 5.59
CA TYR A 846 -0.94 1.57 6.57
C TYR A 846 -0.98 1.01 8.00
N GLU A 847 -0.43 1.73 8.99
CA GLU A 847 -0.42 1.32 10.41
C GLU A 847 -1.60 1.95 11.17
N PHE A 848 -2.30 1.15 11.99
CA PHE A 848 -3.46 1.60 12.78
C PHE A 848 -3.08 2.56 13.92
N ILE A 849 -3.89 3.61 14.09
CA ILE A 849 -3.72 4.65 15.13
C ILE A 849 -4.80 4.54 16.20
N LYS A 850 -6.08 4.67 15.79
CA LYS A 850 -7.23 4.79 16.69
C LYS A 850 -8.54 4.40 15.98
N VAL A 851 -9.58 4.13 16.75
CA VAL A 851 -10.94 3.92 16.25
C VAL A 851 -11.93 4.81 17.01
N ASP A 852 -12.74 5.55 16.26
CA ASP A 852 -13.86 6.32 16.79
C ASP A 852 -15.18 5.57 16.55
N GLY A 853 -16.08 5.59 17.54
CA GLY A 853 -17.43 5.01 17.44
C GLY A 853 -17.60 3.58 17.98
N LEU A 854 -16.53 2.78 18.01
CA LEU A 854 -16.54 1.38 18.48
C LEU A 854 -17.00 1.23 19.95
N ASN A 855 -17.46 0.04 20.34
CA ASN A 855 -17.89 -0.35 21.69
C ASN A 855 -19.07 0.45 22.31
N LYS A 856 -19.68 1.36 21.55
CA LYS A 856 -20.92 2.06 21.90
C LYS A 856 -22.14 1.22 21.45
N PRO A 857 -23.28 1.24 22.18
CA PRO A 857 -24.52 0.64 21.70
C PRO A 857 -25.04 1.36 20.44
N ILE A 858 -25.29 0.62 19.36
CA ILE A 858 -25.87 1.16 18.13
C ILE A 858 -27.38 1.34 18.33
N VAL A 859 -27.83 2.58 18.51
CA VAL A 859 -29.23 2.95 18.85
C VAL A 859 -29.89 3.87 17.81
N SER A 860 -29.23 4.12 16.69
CA SER A 860 -29.70 4.98 15.60
C SER A 860 -29.13 4.53 14.27
N ASP A 861 -29.95 4.60 13.22
CA ASP A 861 -29.55 4.24 11.86
C ASP A 861 -28.50 5.22 11.32
N GLY A 862 -27.54 4.72 10.54
CA GLY A 862 -26.43 5.52 10.01
C GLY A 862 -25.33 5.82 11.04
N THR A 863 -25.22 5.03 12.11
CA THR A 863 -24.09 5.16 13.04
C THR A 863 -22.78 4.80 12.34
N VAL A 864 -21.72 5.60 12.51
CA VAL A 864 -20.42 5.37 11.86
C VAL A 864 -19.37 4.93 12.87
N VAL A 865 -18.57 3.93 12.49
CA VAL A 865 -17.31 3.55 13.15
C VAL A 865 -16.16 3.85 12.20
N THR A 866 -15.23 4.71 12.61
CA THR A 866 -14.13 5.19 11.77
C THR A 866 -12.80 4.69 12.33
N TYR A 867 -12.09 3.88 11.55
CA TYR A 867 -10.72 3.47 11.83
C TYR A 867 -9.74 4.45 11.17
N TYR A 868 -8.72 4.88 11.93
CA TYR A 868 -7.70 5.80 11.46
C TYR A 868 -6.36 5.08 11.33
N TYR A 869 -5.68 5.30 10.21
CA TYR A 869 -4.36 4.76 9.91
C TYR A 869 -3.42 5.90 9.46
N LYS A 870 -2.12 5.64 9.45
CA LYS A 870 -1.06 6.50 8.88
C LYS A 870 -0.24 5.72 7.86
N ASN A 871 0.44 6.42 6.96
CA ASN A 871 1.37 5.75 6.06
C ASN A 871 2.64 5.33 6.83
N LYS A 872 2.93 4.02 6.84
CA LYS A 872 4.17 3.47 7.40
C LYS A 872 5.41 3.94 6.64
N ASN A 873 5.23 4.32 5.38
CA ASN A 873 6.24 4.83 4.46
C ASN A 873 6.01 6.32 4.14
N GLU A 874 5.38 7.10 5.02
CA GLU A 874 5.29 8.56 4.86
C GLU A 874 6.69 9.17 4.79
N GLU A 875 6.89 10.13 3.87
CA GLU A 875 8.16 10.85 3.68
C GLU A 875 8.43 11.84 4.82
N HIS A 876 8.70 11.29 6.01
CA HIS A 876 9.48 11.99 7.01
C HIS A 876 10.82 12.42 6.38
N THR A 877 11.21 13.67 6.58
CA THR A 877 12.57 14.12 6.24
C THR A 877 13.56 13.21 6.94
N HIS A 878 14.41 12.52 6.18
CA HIS A 878 15.32 11.53 6.76
C HIS A 878 16.29 12.19 7.76
N ASN A 879 16.07 11.92 9.05
CA ASN A 879 16.97 12.36 10.11
C ASN A 879 18.16 11.40 10.16
N LEU A 880 19.18 11.71 9.37
CA LEU A 880 20.30 10.82 9.07
C LEU A 880 21.43 10.92 10.11
N THR A 881 21.48 9.94 11.00
CA THR A 881 22.60 9.72 11.91
C THR A 881 23.74 9.00 11.18
N LEU A 882 24.95 9.60 11.15
CA LEU A 882 26.14 9.00 10.55
C LEU A 882 26.70 7.87 11.43
N VAL A 883 26.66 6.63 10.91
CA VAL A 883 27.49 5.53 11.41
C VAL A 883 28.87 5.64 10.76
N ALA A 884 29.83 6.13 11.52
CA ALA A 884 31.21 6.29 11.06
C ALA A 884 31.85 4.96 10.64
N ALA A 885 32.75 5.02 9.65
CA ALA A 885 33.52 3.87 9.22
C ALA A 885 34.38 3.31 10.38
N LYS A 886 34.43 1.99 10.50
CA LYS A 886 35.22 1.27 11.49
C LYS A 886 36.06 0.22 10.77
N ALA A 887 37.39 0.30 10.90
CA ALA A 887 38.27 -0.71 10.34
C ALA A 887 37.99 -2.10 10.94
N ALA A 888 38.05 -3.15 10.11
CA ALA A 888 38.01 -4.53 10.58
C ALA A 888 39.33 -4.90 11.28
N THR A 889 39.25 -5.77 12.28
CA THR A 889 40.39 -6.39 12.96
C THR A 889 40.33 -7.90 12.78
N CYS A 890 41.42 -8.63 13.07
CA CYS A 890 41.50 -10.10 12.94
C CYS A 890 40.30 -10.87 13.51
N THR A 891 39.70 -10.34 14.58
CA THR A 891 38.63 -11.00 15.35
C THR A 891 37.31 -10.21 15.37
N THR A 892 37.21 -9.06 14.69
CA THR A 892 35.99 -8.22 14.71
C THR A 892 35.77 -7.57 13.36
N ALA A 893 34.60 -7.82 12.77
CA ALA A 893 34.19 -7.18 11.53
C ALA A 893 34.08 -5.65 11.69
N GLY A 894 34.48 -4.94 10.65
CA GLY A 894 34.34 -3.50 10.52
C GLY A 894 33.14 -3.11 9.66
N ASN A 895 33.05 -1.82 9.33
CA ASN A 895 32.07 -1.27 8.41
C ASN A 895 32.64 -0.08 7.63
N SER A 896 32.17 0.14 6.40
CA SER A 896 32.29 1.43 5.73
C SER A 896 31.40 2.47 6.43
N ALA A 897 31.55 3.75 6.08
CA ALA A 897 30.64 4.79 6.59
C ALA A 897 29.27 4.68 5.88
N TYR A 898 28.19 4.82 6.64
CA TYR A 898 26.83 4.88 6.13
C TYR A 898 25.95 5.68 7.09
N TYR A 899 24.80 6.15 6.61
CA TYR A 899 23.82 6.88 7.41
C TYR A 899 22.64 5.98 7.74
N THR A 900 22.13 6.06 8.97
CA THR A 900 20.87 5.44 9.39
C THR A 900 19.83 6.51 9.58
N CYS A 901 18.60 6.31 9.11
CA CYS A 901 17.50 7.19 9.49
C CYS A 901 16.95 6.79 10.86
N ASP A 902 16.75 7.76 11.75
CA ASP A 902 16.14 7.49 13.07
C ASP A 902 14.61 7.29 12.99
N GLY A 903 14.00 7.55 11.81
CA GLY A 903 12.56 7.41 11.55
C GLY A 903 12.15 6.21 10.69
N CYS A 904 13.09 5.55 10.01
CA CYS A 904 12.84 4.31 9.27
C CYS A 904 14.10 3.44 9.19
N ASP A 905 13.95 2.13 9.09
CA ASP A 905 15.06 1.16 9.02
C ASP A 905 15.91 1.25 7.73
N LYS A 906 15.84 2.33 6.94
CA LYS A 906 16.65 2.51 5.73
C LYS A 906 18.07 3.00 6.05
N TRP A 907 19.03 2.52 5.29
CA TRP A 907 20.44 2.93 5.35
C TRP A 907 20.80 3.68 4.07
N PHE A 908 21.68 4.68 4.13
CA PHE A 908 22.03 5.53 2.98
C PHE A 908 23.54 5.73 2.86
N ALA A 909 24.02 5.93 1.63
CA ALA A 909 25.44 6.18 1.36
C ALA A 909 25.86 7.65 1.56
N ASP A 910 24.89 8.56 1.57
CA ASP A 910 25.08 10.01 1.55
C ASP A 910 24.24 10.74 2.63
N ALA A 911 24.67 11.95 2.99
CA ALA A 911 24.01 12.80 3.98
C ALA A 911 22.71 13.47 3.48
N THR A 912 22.33 13.25 2.22
CA THR A 912 21.11 13.80 1.59
C THR A 912 20.02 12.75 1.38
N GLY A 913 20.23 11.51 1.83
CA GLY A 913 19.26 10.41 1.72
C GLY A 913 18.96 9.98 0.28
N SER A 914 19.81 10.34 -0.68
CA SER A 914 19.53 10.19 -2.11
C SER A 914 19.96 8.84 -2.69
N VAL A 915 20.81 8.08 -1.99
CA VAL A 915 21.32 6.77 -2.40
C VAL A 915 21.07 5.75 -1.28
N GLU A 916 19.95 5.03 -1.37
CA GLU A 916 19.58 3.98 -0.42
C GLU A 916 20.47 2.73 -0.57
N ILE A 917 20.99 2.24 0.56
CA ILE A 917 21.74 1.00 0.70
C ILE A 917 20.75 -0.13 1.02
N THR A 918 20.20 -0.74 -0.02
CA THR A 918 19.24 -1.85 0.09
C THR A 918 19.90 -3.14 0.61
N ASP A 919 21.10 -3.47 0.14
CA ASP A 919 21.92 -4.54 0.72
C ASP A 919 22.76 -4.02 1.90
N LYS A 920 22.25 -4.21 3.11
CA LYS A 920 22.95 -3.90 4.37
C LYS A 920 24.17 -4.81 4.66
N THR A 921 24.49 -5.78 3.81
CA THR A 921 25.75 -6.55 3.91
C THR A 921 26.90 -5.88 3.17
N SER A 922 26.64 -5.14 2.10
CA SER A 922 27.65 -4.38 1.33
C SER A 922 28.53 -3.43 2.15
N VAL A 923 28.02 -2.87 3.25
CA VAL A 923 28.78 -1.98 4.15
C VAL A 923 29.57 -2.72 5.23
N LYS A 924 29.46 -4.04 5.34
CA LYS A 924 30.16 -4.84 6.36
C LYS A 924 31.52 -5.30 5.84
N ILE A 925 32.59 -4.97 6.56
CA ILE A 925 33.94 -5.41 6.24
C ILE A 925 34.24 -6.64 7.09
N PRO A 926 34.34 -7.87 6.53
CA PRO A 926 34.57 -9.06 7.33
C PRO A 926 35.92 -9.01 8.05
N ALA A 927 36.01 -9.68 9.19
CA ALA A 927 37.29 -9.86 9.90
C ALA A 927 38.24 -10.71 9.04
N PRO A 928 39.47 -10.24 8.72
CA PRO A 928 40.40 -10.98 7.85
C PRO A 928 41.01 -12.23 8.52
N GLY A 929 40.71 -12.52 9.78
CA GLY A 929 41.26 -13.65 10.52
C GLY A 929 42.73 -13.45 10.91
N HIS A 930 43.44 -14.56 11.10
CA HIS A 930 44.87 -14.60 11.38
C HIS A 930 45.60 -15.34 10.27
N THR A 931 46.72 -14.79 9.80
CA THR A 931 47.55 -15.34 8.72
C THR A 931 49.01 -15.32 9.15
N ALA A 932 49.74 -16.42 8.96
CA ALA A 932 51.15 -16.50 9.33
C ALA A 932 52.02 -15.52 8.53
N GLY A 933 52.87 -14.75 9.23
CA GLY A 933 53.96 -13.98 8.64
C GLY A 933 55.10 -14.88 8.15
N THR A 934 56.03 -14.28 7.40
CA THR A 934 57.18 -15.00 6.82
C THR A 934 58.42 -15.03 7.72
N GLU A 935 58.46 -14.21 8.77
CA GLU A 935 59.55 -14.23 9.76
C GLU A 935 59.29 -15.27 10.84
N TRP A 936 60.30 -16.11 11.13
CA TRP A 936 60.29 -16.98 12.31
C TRP A 936 60.56 -16.17 13.59
N LYS A 937 59.76 -16.42 14.63
CA LYS A 937 60.00 -16.02 16.02
C LYS A 937 60.35 -17.28 16.83
N SER A 938 61.02 -17.12 17.98
CA SER A 938 61.36 -18.26 18.84
C SER A 938 61.50 -17.90 20.32
N ASP A 939 61.18 -18.87 21.18
CA ASP A 939 61.62 -18.96 22.58
C ASP A 939 62.68 -20.07 22.74
N ASP A 940 63.06 -20.41 23.96
CA ASP A 940 64.08 -21.44 24.25
C ASP A 940 63.63 -22.88 23.92
N THR A 941 62.34 -23.08 23.63
CA THR A 941 61.73 -24.40 23.43
C THR A 941 61.23 -24.59 21.98
N ASN A 942 60.67 -23.55 21.37
CA ASN A 942 59.99 -23.61 20.07
C ASN A 942 60.31 -22.41 19.14
N HIS A 943 60.01 -22.58 17.87
CA HIS A 943 59.88 -21.51 16.87
C HIS A 943 58.48 -21.51 16.23
N TRP A 944 57.98 -20.35 15.82
CA TRP A 944 56.65 -20.15 15.21
C TRP A 944 56.61 -18.93 14.28
N HIS A 945 55.54 -18.79 13.52
CA HIS A 945 55.13 -17.55 12.86
C HIS A 945 54.01 -16.86 13.63
N GLU A 946 53.96 -15.53 13.57
CA GLU A 946 52.92 -14.69 14.18
C GLU A 946 51.99 -14.09 13.12
N CYS A 947 50.84 -13.58 13.54
CA CYS A 947 49.85 -12.97 12.66
C CYS A 947 50.41 -11.74 11.91
N THR A 948 50.28 -11.69 10.58
CA THR A 948 50.74 -10.60 9.70
C THR A 948 50.15 -9.22 10.00
N VAL A 949 48.97 -9.17 10.64
CA VAL A 949 48.30 -7.91 10.97
C VAL A 949 49.06 -7.20 12.09
N ALA A 950 49.61 -6.03 11.79
CA ALA A 950 50.44 -5.24 12.70
C ALA A 950 49.73 -4.99 14.04
N GLY A 951 50.42 -5.30 15.14
CA GLY A 951 49.89 -5.18 16.50
C GLY A 951 48.96 -6.32 16.95
N CYS A 952 48.72 -7.35 16.14
CA CYS A 952 47.87 -8.48 16.54
C CYS A 952 48.53 -9.42 17.55
N GLY A 953 49.84 -9.71 17.41
CA GLY A 953 50.62 -10.50 18.38
C GLY A 953 50.19 -11.96 18.59
N VAL A 954 49.26 -12.50 17.79
CA VAL A 954 48.79 -13.89 17.92
C VAL A 954 49.79 -14.85 17.27
N ILE A 955 50.24 -15.82 18.06
CA ILE A 955 51.03 -16.98 17.61
C ILE A 955 50.15 -17.89 16.74
N ILE A 956 50.64 -18.27 15.57
CA ILE A 956 49.98 -19.27 14.73
C ILE A 956 50.44 -20.65 15.20
N GLU A 957 49.75 -21.22 16.19
CA GLU A 957 50.16 -22.46 16.88
C GLU A 957 50.39 -23.66 15.94
N SER A 958 49.76 -23.72 14.75
CA SER A 958 50.05 -24.75 13.73
C SER A 958 51.43 -24.65 13.07
N THR A 959 52.12 -23.52 13.25
CA THR A 959 53.52 -23.32 12.83
C THR A 959 54.51 -23.51 13.98
N LYS A 960 54.01 -23.76 15.20
CA LYS A 960 54.84 -23.85 16.40
C LYS A 960 55.48 -25.23 16.51
N SER A 961 56.78 -25.28 16.34
CA SER A 961 57.57 -26.52 16.41
C SER A 961 58.70 -26.40 17.41
N ALA A 962 59.01 -27.50 18.09
CA ALA A 962 60.21 -27.62 18.90
C ALA A 962 61.47 -27.48 18.03
N HIS A 963 62.58 -27.05 18.65
CA HIS A 963 63.84 -26.83 17.94
C HIS A 963 64.58 -28.12 17.58
N THR A 964 64.86 -28.31 16.28
CA THR A 964 65.77 -29.36 15.79
C THR A 964 67.21 -28.82 15.73
N ALA A 965 68.11 -29.36 16.54
CA ALA A 965 69.51 -28.94 16.58
C ALA A 965 70.33 -29.47 15.40
N GLY A 966 71.02 -28.57 14.69
CA GLY A 966 71.94 -28.88 13.60
C GLY A 966 73.27 -29.46 14.06
N GLU A 967 74.27 -29.48 13.17
CA GLU A 967 75.63 -29.89 13.52
C GLU A 967 76.42 -28.81 14.29
N TRP A 968 77.54 -29.20 14.89
CA TRP A 968 78.41 -28.26 15.63
C TRP A 968 79.13 -27.29 14.69
N ILE A 969 78.81 -26.00 14.81
CA ILE A 969 79.50 -24.88 14.17
C ILE A 969 80.55 -24.35 15.14
N VAL A 970 81.79 -24.13 14.69
CA VAL A 970 82.87 -23.58 15.53
C VAL A 970 82.90 -22.05 15.40
N ASP A 971 82.55 -21.35 16.47
CA ASP A 971 82.51 -19.88 16.55
C ASP A 971 83.91 -19.27 16.66
N THR A 972 84.76 -19.90 17.45
CA THR A 972 86.12 -19.42 17.74
C THR A 972 86.99 -20.63 18.11
N PRO A 973 88.05 -20.93 17.33
CA PRO A 973 88.94 -22.04 17.65
C PRO A 973 89.74 -21.76 18.94
N ALA A 974 90.04 -22.82 19.69
CA ALA A 974 90.81 -22.71 20.93
C ALA A 974 92.27 -22.33 20.68
N THR A 975 92.85 -21.58 21.61
CA THR A 975 94.26 -21.17 21.59
C THR A 975 94.98 -21.63 22.87
N ALA A 976 96.29 -21.36 22.96
CA ALA A 976 97.11 -21.81 24.07
C ALA A 976 96.54 -21.38 25.44
N THR A 977 96.16 -20.11 25.60
CA THR A 977 95.66 -19.57 26.87
C THR A 977 94.13 -19.46 26.95
N THR A 978 93.43 -19.45 25.81
CA THR A 978 91.99 -19.13 25.76
C THR A 978 91.18 -20.29 25.17
N ALA A 979 90.19 -20.77 25.92
CA ALA A 979 89.27 -21.78 25.43
C ALA A 979 88.45 -21.22 24.26
N GLY A 980 88.33 -22.01 23.20
CA GLY A 980 87.45 -21.70 22.06
C GLY A 980 85.99 -22.01 22.37
N THR A 981 85.11 -21.77 21.42
CA THR A 981 83.68 -22.07 21.52
C THR A 981 83.13 -22.63 20.21
N LYS A 982 82.12 -23.49 20.35
CA LYS A 982 81.28 -24.01 19.28
C LYS A 982 79.82 -24.03 19.72
N HIS A 983 78.89 -23.93 18.79
CA HIS A 983 77.46 -23.99 19.06
C HIS A 983 76.71 -24.95 18.11
N LYS A 984 75.47 -25.29 18.46
CA LYS A 984 74.46 -25.87 17.56
C LYS A 984 73.29 -24.90 17.48
N GLU A 985 72.86 -24.56 16.28
CA GLU A 985 71.65 -23.75 16.02
C GLU A 985 70.48 -24.61 15.52
N CYS A 986 69.27 -24.06 15.55
CA CYS A 986 68.09 -24.71 15.00
C CYS A 986 68.09 -24.66 13.47
N THR A 987 67.93 -25.82 12.82
CA THR A 987 67.94 -25.96 11.35
C THR A 987 66.77 -25.28 10.61
N VAL A 988 65.89 -24.57 11.31
CA VAL A 988 64.69 -23.90 10.76
C VAL A 988 64.68 -22.40 11.05
N CYS A 989 64.99 -22.01 12.29
CA CYS A 989 64.94 -20.60 12.74
C CYS A 989 66.32 -20.01 13.11
N HIS A 990 67.40 -20.78 13.01
CA HIS A 990 68.78 -20.38 13.33
C HIS A 990 68.98 -19.81 14.75
N ARG A 991 68.07 -20.09 15.68
CA ARG A 991 68.29 -19.85 17.13
C ARG A 991 69.41 -20.78 17.61
N VAL A 992 70.41 -20.24 18.29
CA VAL A 992 71.41 -21.04 19.02
C VAL A 992 70.73 -21.82 20.15
N LEU A 993 71.00 -23.13 20.25
CA LEU A 993 70.34 -24.06 21.18
C LEU A 993 71.32 -24.65 22.21
N GLU A 994 72.51 -25.02 21.76
CA GLU A 994 73.59 -25.51 22.61
C GLU A 994 74.86 -24.72 22.32
N THR A 995 75.67 -24.44 23.34
CA THR A 995 77.02 -23.89 23.18
C THR A 995 77.97 -24.64 24.11
N GLN A 996 79.15 -25.02 23.60
CA GLN A 996 80.15 -25.79 24.32
C GLN A 996 81.54 -25.16 24.16
N PRO A 997 82.31 -25.01 25.24
CA PRO A 997 83.70 -24.56 25.16
C PRO A 997 84.61 -25.68 24.63
N ILE A 998 85.70 -25.26 23.99
CA ILE A 998 86.80 -26.11 23.52
C ILE A 998 88.03 -25.73 24.37
N PRO A 999 88.48 -26.57 25.33
CA PRO A 999 89.46 -26.16 26.34
C PRO A 999 90.85 -25.82 25.79
N SER A 1000 91.56 -24.93 26.50
CA SER A 1000 92.91 -24.42 26.17
C SER A 1000 94.06 -25.27 26.76
N THR A 1001 95.31 -24.94 26.39
CA THR A 1001 96.49 -25.83 26.53
C THR A 1001 97.70 -25.25 27.29
N GLY A 1002 97.60 -24.07 27.91
CA GLY A 1002 98.71 -23.38 28.60
C GLY A 1002 98.27 -22.16 29.43
N THR A 1003 99.23 -21.50 30.09
CA THR A 1003 98.99 -20.41 31.07
C THR A 1003 99.67 -19.10 30.64
N GLU A 1004 99.06 -17.97 31.00
CA GLU A 1004 99.42 -16.62 30.54
C GLU A 1004 100.50 -15.93 31.42
N LEU A 1005 101.47 -15.26 30.78
CA LEU A 1005 102.58 -14.54 31.42
C LEU A 1005 102.18 -13.10 31.78
N LYS A 1006 102.43 -12.67 33.03
CA LYS A 1006 102.03 -11.35 33.58
C LYS A 1006 103.03 -10.82 34.60
N ILE A 1007 103.14 -9.50 34.71
CA ILE A 1007 103.83 -8.84 35.83
C ILE A 1007 102.94 -8.92 37.08
N ILE A 1008 103.53 -9.20 38.24
CA ILE A 1008 102.79 -9.46 39.49
C ILE A 1008 103.25 -8.62 40.70
N ALA A 1009 104.41 -7.95 40.61
CA ALA A 1009 104.83 -6.97 41.60
C ALA A 1009 105.78 -5.92 40.99
N GLU A 1010 105.74 -4.70 41.55
CA GLU A 1010 106.64 -3.58 41.22
C GLU A 1010 106.59 -3.08 39.76
N ASP A 1011 105.41 -3.11 39.12
CA ASP A 1011 105.19 -2.48 37.81
C ASP A 1011 104.95 -0.97 37.91
N ASN A 1012 105.26 -0.23 36.84
CA ASN A 1012 105.18 1.24 36.72
C ASN A 1012 106.06 1.98 37.74
N GLN A 1013 107.20 1.38 38.08
CA GLN A 1013 108.25 1.96 38.94
C GLN A 1013 108.76 3.32 38.42
N ILE A 1014 109.26 4.17 39.31
CA ILE A 1014 109.78 5.51 38.96
C ILE A 1014 111.21 5.68 39.48
N TYR A 1015 112.18 5.60 38.57
CA TYR A 1015 113.59 5.85 38.87
C TYR A 1015 113.94 7.33 38.71
N ASN A 1016 114.18 8.01 39.83
CA ASN A 1016 114.73 9.37 39.84
C ASN A 1016 116.27 9.25 39.91
N LYS A 1017 116.99 9.71 38.89
CA LYS A 1017 118.44 9.47 38.70
C LYS A 1017 119.36 9.86 39.87
N ALA A 1018 118.88 10.73 40.77
CA ALA A 1018 119.61 11.15 41.97
C ALA A 1018 119.58 10.13 43.13
N SER A 1019 118.82 9.03 43.05
CA SER A 1019 118.71 8.06 44.16
C SER A 1019 119.90 7.11 44.28
N GLY A 1020 120.48 6.68 43.14
CA GLY A 1020 121.57 5.69 43.10
C GLY A 1020 121.17 4.26 43.47
N SER A 1021 119.89 3.95 43.60
CA SER A 1021 119.38 2.61 43.96
C SER A 1021 119.03 1.74 42.75
N ASP A 1022 119.22 0.43 42.88
CA ASP A 1022 118.70 -0.57 41.93
C ASP A 1022 117.15 -0.60 41.95
N VAL A 1023 116.54 -1.11 40.88
CA VAL A 1023 115.06 -1.28 40.76
C VAL A 1023 114.70 -2.74 40.49
N THR A 1024 113.73 -3.27 41.22
CA THR A 1024 113.27 -4.67 41.13
C THR A 1024 111.86 -4.75 40.54
N ILE A 1025 111.59 -5.74 39.69
CA ILE A 1025 110.29 -6.00 39.04
C ILE A 1025 110.06 -7.53 39.02
N THR A 1026 108.84 -8.03 39.24
CA THR A 1026 108.56 -9.48 39.28
C THR A 1026 107.46 -9.92 38.31
N CYS A 1027 107.74 -10.96 37.51
CA CYS A 1027 106.83 -11.59 36.56
C CYS A 1027 106.49 -13.03 36.98
N ASN A 1028 105.23 -13.48 36.80
CA ASN A 1028 104.78 -14.82 37.17
C ASN A 1028 105.44 -15.97 36.40
N GLY A 1029 106.16 -15.67 35.31
CA GLY A 1029 106.76 -16.66 34.43
C GLY A 1029 107.79 -17.55 35.13
N ASP A 1030 107.80 -18.81 34.73
CA ASP A 1030 108.75 -19.80 35.23
C ASP A 1030 110.18 -19.42 34.83
N PHE A 1031 111.04 -19.24 35.84
CA PHE A 1031 112.45 -18.90 35.65
C PHE A 1031 113.21 -19.96 34.83
N ALA A 1032 112.77 -21.22 34.82
CA ALA A 1032 113.36 -22.26 33.98
C ALA A 1032 113.16 -22.02 32.47
N LYS A 1033 112.24 -21.14 32.08
CA LYS A 1033 111.96 -20.72 30.69
C LYS A 1033 112.48 -19.33 30.36
N PHE A 1034 112.98 -18.59 31.34
CA PHE A 1034 113.41 -17.21 31.17
C PHE A 1034 114.74 -17.15 30.40
N THR A 1035 114.81 -16.32 29.35
CA THR A 1035 115.96 -16.21 28.44
C THR A 1035 116.70 -14.88 28.55
N GLY A 1036 116.06 -13.84 29.09
CA GLY A 1036 116.66 -12.53 29.36
C GLY A 1036 115.66 -11.40 29.34
N ILE A 1037 116.15 -10.16 29.25
CA ILE A 1037 115.31 -8.97 29.12
C ILE A 1037 115.66 -8.11 27.91
N LYS A 1038 114.69 -7.28 27.52
CA LYS A 1038 114.89 -6.10 26.68
C LYS A 1038 114.49 -4.84 27.45
N VAL A 1039 115.10 -3.72 27.12
CA VAL A 1039 114.61 -2.38 27.48
C VAL A 1039 114.40 -1.61 26.18
N ASP A 1040 113.19 -1.10 25.97
CA ASP A 1040 112.74 -0.48 24.72
C ASP A 1040 113.01 -1.35 23.48
N GLY A 1041 112.76 -2.66 23.64
CA GLY A 1041 113.03 -3.68 22.59
C GLY A 1041 114.51 -4.06 22.41
N SER A 1042 115.46 -3.32 23.00
CA SER A 1042 116.90 -3.62 22.92
C SER A 1042 117.32 -4.60 24.02
N VAL A 1043 117.97 -5.72 23.65
CA VAL A 1043 118.44 -6.73 24.62
C VAL A 1043 119.48 -6.14 25.57
N VAL A 1044 119.29 -6.34 26.88
CA VAL A 1044 120.24 -5.87 27.90
C VAL A 1044 121.26 -6.96 28.20
N ASP A 1045 122.54 -6.57 28.30
CA ASP A 1045 123.61 -7.48 28.72
C ASP A 1045 123.44 -7.92 30.19
N SER A 1046 123.70 -9.21 30.47
CA SER A 1046 123.49 -9.83 31.78
C SER A 1046 124.34 -9.23 32.91
N SER A 1047 125.41 -8.49 32.60
CA SER A 1047 126.16 -7.73 33.60
C SER A 1047 125.36 -6.58 34.24
N ASN A 1048 124.34 -6.05 33.57
CA ASN A 1048 123.56 -4.88 34.00
C ASN A 1048 122.34 -5.21 34.88
N TYR A 1049 122.00 -6.48 35.05
CA TYR A 1049 120.88 -6.92 35.87
C TYR A 1049 121.21 -8.21 36.65
N THR A 1050 120.26 -8.67 37.45
CA THR A 1050 120.21 -10.02 38.03
C THR A 1050 118.79 -10.53 37.94
N ALA A 1051 118.59 -11.82 37.70
CA ALA A 1051 117.28 -12.45 37.72
C ALA A 1051 117.34 -13.77 38.51
N VAL A 1052 116.31 -14.07 39.31
CA VAL A 1052 116.28 -15.23 40.22
C VAL A 1052 114.91 -15.91 40.28
N SER A 1053 114.89 -17.16 40.74
CA SER A 1053 113.70 -18.01 40.82
C SER A 1053 112.86 -17.82 42.09
N GLY A 1054 111.59 -17.50 41.92
CA GLY A 1054 110.56 -17.35 42.96
C GLY A 1054 109.31 -16.68 42.39
N SER A 1055 108.83 -17.16 41.23
CA SER A 1055 108.49 -16.29 40.07
C SER A 1055 109.73 -15.56 39.54
N THR A 1056 109.73 -15.06 38.30
CA THR A 1056 110.93 -14.42 37.75
C THR A 1056 111.07 -13.00 38.32
N VAL A 1057 111.92 -12.87 39.34
CA VAL A 1057 112.27 -11.60 39.99
C VAL A 1057 113.50 -11.03 39.27
N LEU A 1058 113.34 -9.87 38.64
CA LEU A 1058 114.39 -9.10 37.96
C LEU A 1058 114.83 -7.94 38.83
N THR A 1059 116.13 -7.65 38.88
CA THR A 1059 116.68 -6.40 39.45
C THR A 1059 117.64 -5.75 38.44
N LEU A 1060 117.31 -4.51 38.04
CA LEU A 1060 118.11 -3.64 37.18
C LEU A 1060 119.06 -2.78 38.03
N LYS A 1061 120.35 -2.75 37.67
CA LYS A 1061 121.37 -2.04 38.46
C LYS A 1061 121.33 -0.54 38.22
N ALA A 1062 121.51 0.26 39.28
CA ALA A 1062 121.50 1.72 39.22
C ALA A 1062 122.51 2.28 38.21
N SER A 1063 123.65 1.60 38.04
CA SER A 1063 124.69 1.93 37.06
C SER A 1063 124.22 1.83 35.61
N TYR A 1064 123.24 0.98 35.32
CA TYR A 1064 122.59 0.89 34.01
C TYR A 1064 121.42 1.88 33.93
N LEU A 1065 120.55 1.92 34.95
CA LEU A 1065 119.39 2.81 35.01
C LEU A 1065 119.75 4.31 34.89
N GLY A 1066 120.92 4.71 35.40
CA GLY A 1066 121.46 6.07 35.24
C GLY A 1066 121.81 6.45 33.78
N THR A 1067 122.01 5.47 32.89
CA THR A 1067 122.36 5.69 31.47
C THR A 1067 121.17 5.85 30.54
N LEU A 1068 119.98 5.41 30.97
CA LEU A 1068 118.73 5.59 30.24
C LEU A 1068 118.40 7.09 30.11
N THR A 1069 117.61 7.47 29.10
CA THR A 1069 117.12 8.85 28.91
C THR A 1069 116.11 9.24 30.01
N ASP A 1070 115.52 10.44 29.94
CA ASP A 1070 114.34 10.75 30.74
C ASP A 1070 113.10 10.47 29.90
N GLY A 1071 112.14 9.73 30.45
CA GLY A 1071 110.97 9.21 29.75
C GLY A 1071 110.39 7.95 30.41
N SER A 1072 109.35 7.38 29.79
CA SER A 1072 108.89 6.02 30.12
C SER A 1072 109.65 5.02 29.26
N HIS A 1073 110.18 3.99 29.90
CA HIS A 1073 110.90 2.88 29.29
C HIS A 1073 110.11 1.57 29.49
N THR A 1074 110.08 0.70 28.49
CA THR A 1074 109.40 -0.62 28.58
C THR A 1074 110.42 -1.71 28.87
N ILE A 1075 110.24 -2.43 29.98
CA ILE A 1075 111.06 -3.58 30.38
C ILE A 1075 110.35 -4.87 29.95
N THR A 1076 110.87 -5.55 28.93
CA THR A 1076 110.30 -6.80 28.43
C THR A 1076 111.05 -8.00 29.03
N PHE A 1077 110.35 -8.82 29.80
CA PHE A 1077 110.80 -10.16 30.20
C PHE A 1077 110.60 -11.12 29.03
N VAL A 1078 111.65 -11.85 28.63
CA VAL A 1078 111.61 -12.79 27.51
C VAL A 1078 111.71 -14.22 28.02
N TYR A 1079 110.80 -15.08 27.59
CA TYR A 1079 110.77 -16.51 27.89
C TYR A 1079 110.76 -17.33 26.60
N THR A 1080 111.02 -18.64 26.69
CA THR A 1080 110.97 -19.55 25.54
C THR A 1080 109.56 -19.70 24.93
N ASP A 1081 108.51 -19.35 25.68
CA ASP A 1081 107.10 -19.51 25.32
C ASP A 1081 106.27 -18.22 25.40
N GLY A 1082 106.89 -17.06 25.55
CA GLY A 1082 106.23 -15.76 25.46
C GLY A 1082 107.04 -14.59 26.02
N GLU A 1083 106.46 -13.39 26.00
CA GLU A 1083 107.06 -12.17 26.57
C GLU A 1083 106.05 -11.47 27.50
N ALA A 1084 106.54 -10.77 28.52
CA ALA A 1084 105.72 -9.96 29.44
C ALA A 1084 106.37 -8.59 29.65
N ASN A 1085 105.58 -7.52 29.63
CA ASN A 1085 106.08 -6.14 29.69
C ASN A 1085 105.72 -5.47 31.02
N ALA A 1086 106.70 -4.78 31.60
CA ALA A 1086 106.56 -3.83 32.70
C ALA A 1086 106.98 -2.43 32.25
N ASN A 1087 106.52 -1.37 32.91
CA ASN A 1087 106.94 0.00 32.64
C ASN A 1087 107.86 0.55 33.73
N LEU A 1088 108.83 1.38 33.33
CA LEU A 1088 109.75 2.09 34.21
C LEU A 1088 109.88 3.55 33.77
N THR A 1089 109.39 4.50 34.56
CA THR A 1089 109.62 5.92 34.28
C THR A 1089 110.97 6.36 34.85
N VAL A 1090 111.91 6.71 33.99
CA VAL A 1090 113.18 7.35 34.37
C VAL A 1090 113.00 8.86 34.25
N ARG A 1091 113.38 9.67 35.24
CA ARG A 1091 113.19 11.12 35.14
C ARG A 1091 114.18 12.02 35.90
N THR A 1092 114.48 13.14 35.24
CA THR A 1092 114.65 14.48 35.82
C THR A 1092 113.32 15.26 35.62
N ALA A 1093 112.99 16.26 36.43
CA ALA A 1093 111.59 16.67 36.62
C ALA A 1093 111.02 17.74 35.65
N GLY A 1094 110.03 17.38 34.79
CA GLY A 1094 108.95 18.29 34.31
C GLY A 1094 108.38 18.13 32.86
N SER A 1095 107.04 18.30 32.69
CA SER A 1095 106.24 18.40 31.42
C SER A 1095 105.99 17.11 30.60
N GLY A 1096 104.99 16.95 29.68
CA GLY A 1096 103.74 17.70 29.36
C GLY A 1096 103.28 17.62 27.86
N HIS A 1097 101.97 17.47 27.53
CA HIS A 1097 101.42 17.50 26.14
C HIS A 1097 99.92 17.94 26.02
N ILE A 1098 99.25 17.79 24.85
CA ILE A 1098 97.95 18.43 24.45
C ILE A 1098 96.94 17.40 23.84
N HIS A 1099 95.61 17.66 23.95
CA HIS A 1099 94.47 16.75 23.64
C HIS A 1099 93.49 17.29 22.56
N ASP A 1100 92.65 16.42 21.96
CA ASP A 1100 91.62 16.73 20.94
C ASP A 1100 90.36 15.82 21.06
N TYR A 1101 89.13 16.32 20.82
CA TYR A 1101 87.87 15.65 21.24
C TYR A 1101 86.77 15.70 20.15
N GLY A 1102 86.03 14.59 19.99
CA GLY A 1102 84.94 14.47 19.01
C GLY A 1102 83.64 15.20 19.41
N THR A 1103 82.71 15.37 18.46
CA THR A 1103 81.48 16.20 18.62
C THR A 1103 80.24 15.45 19.12
N GLU A 1104 80.23 14.11 19.13
CA GLU A 1104 79.11 13.32 19.64
C GLU A 1104 79.14 13.19 21.17
N TRP A 1105 78.02 13.49 21.83
CA TRP A 1105 77.87 13.25 23.27
C TRP A 1105 77.84 11.75 23.60
N LYS A 1106 78.76 11.31 24.46
CA LYS A 1106 78.63 10.03 25.18
C LYS A 1106 77.88 10.27 26.50
N SER A 1107 77.25 9.24 27.06
CA SER A 1107 76.49 9.34 28.31
C SER A 1107 76.40 8.03 29.08
N ASN A 1108 76.20 8.12 30.39
CA ASN A 1108 75.83 7.03 31.28
C ASN A 1108 74.59 7.43 32.12
N ALA A 1109 74.34 6.77 33.26
CA ALA A 1109 73.19 7.07 34.12
C ALA A 1109 73.26 8.46 34.79
N ASP A 1110 74.46 9.00 34.98
CA ASP A 1110 74.74 10.16 35.82
C ASP A 1110 75.12 11.41 35.00
N ASN A 1111 76.03 11.22 34.04
CA ASN A 1111 76.69 12.28 33.28
C ASN A 1111 76.65 12.07 31.75
N HIS A 1112 77.02 13.12 31.01
CA HIS A 1112 77.33 13.10 29.58
C HIS A 1112 78.59 13.92 29.29
N TRP A 1113 79.39 13.52 28.29
CA TRP A 1113 80.70 14.12 27.98
C TRP A 1113 81.11 13.94 26.51
N HIS A 1114 82.15 14.66 26.09
CA HIS A 1114 82.93 14.42 24.87
C HIS A 1114 84.27 13.75 25.23
N GLU A 1115 84.76 12.85 24.37
CA GLU A 1115 85.85 11.94 24.71
C GLU A 1115 87.00 12.05 23.69
N CYS A 1116 88.24 12.01 24.18
CA CYS A 1116 89.47 11.99 23.38
C CYS A 1116 89.95 10.53 23.22
N ASN A 1117 90.66 10.23 22.12
CA ASN A 1117 91.27 8.93 21.89
C ASN A 1117 92.27 8.47 22.98
N CYS A 1118 92.74 9.36 23.86
CA CYS A 1118 93.56 9.00 25.03
C CYS A 1118 92.75 8.57 26.27
N GLY A 1119 91.42 8.54 26.19
CA GLY A 1119 90.52 8.24 27.32
C GLY A 1119 90.26 9.42 28.26
N ASP A 1120 90.89 10.57 28.02
CA ASP A 1120 90.57 11.80 28.74
C ASP A 1120 89.23 12.37 28.27
N LYS A 1121 88.52 13.05 29.19
CA LYS A 1121 87.16 13.52 28.98
C LYS A 1121 87.04 15.02 29.11
N LYS A 1122 86.22 15.62 28.24
CA LYS A 1122 85.94 17.05 28.22
C LYS A 1122 84.43 17.30 28.24
N ASP A 1123 84.07 18.46 28.79
CA ASP A 1123 82.68 18.91 28.91
C ASP A 1123 81.77 17.92 29.66
N GLU A 1124 82.34 17.09 30.57
CA GLU A 1124 81.57 16.14 31.38
C GLU A 1124 80.65 16.88 32.37
N ALA A 1125 79.34 16.70 32.19
CA ALA A 1125 78.30 17.35 32.97
C ALA A 1125 77.21 16.36 33.41
N ALA A 1126 76.68 16.58 34.62
CA ALA A 1126 75.49 15.88 35.09
C ALA A 1126 74.27 16.22 34.21
N HIS A 1127 73.39 15.23 34.00
CA HIS A 1127 72.24 15.38 33.11
C HIS A 1127 71.25 16.47 33.55
N SER A 1128 70.96 17.44 32.66
CA SER A 1128 69.88 18.41 32.86
C SER A 1128 68.60 17.94 32.17
N PHE A 1129 67.75 17.25 32.93
CA PHE A 1129 66.49 16.72 32.41
C PHE A 1129 65.43 17.79 32.15
N LYS A 1130 64.53 17.51 31.20
CA LYS A 1130 63.19 18.09 31.09
C LYS A 1130 62.17 16.96 31.20
N TRP A 1131 61.03 17.26 31.81
CA TRP A 1131 59.84 16.41 31.71
C TRP A 1131 59.21 16.56 30.33
N VAL A 1132 59.00 15.45 29.63
CA VAL A 1132 58.21 15.36 28.40
C VAL A 1132 56.98 14.52 28.70
N VAL A 1133 55.80 15.08 28.44
CA VAL A 1133 54.54 14.35 28.62
C VAL A 1133 54.30 13.47 27.40
N ASP A 1134 54.40 12.16 27.60
CA ASP A 1134 54.12 11.14 26.59
C ASP A 1134 52.60 10.99 26.36
N LYS A 1135 51.82 11.26 27.42
CA LYS A 1135 50.35 11.17 27.41
C LYS A 1135 49.75 12.00 28.53
N GLU A 1136 48.86 12.94 28.19
CA GLU A 1136 48.15 13.73 29.19
C GLU A 1136 47.17 12.89 30.03
N ALA A 1137 46.97 13.30 31.28
CA ALA A 1137 46.02 12.66 32.19
C ALA A 1137 44.65 13.31 32.14
N THR A 1138 43.59 12.50 32.19
CA THR A 1138 42.20 12.97 32.22
C THR A 1138 41.53 12.61 33.54
N ALA A 1139 40.35 13.17 33.80
CA ALA A 1139 39.65 13.03 35.08
C ALA A 1139 39.34 11.57 35.50
N THR A 1140 39.44 10.60 34.58
CA THR A 1140 39.20 9.17 34.85
C THR A 1140 40.30 8.23 34.36
N LYS A 1141 41.37 8.73 33.71
CA LYS A 1141 42.48 7.90 33.21
C LYS A 1141 43.84 8.56 33.42
N LYS A 1142 44.80 7.78 33.91
CA LYS A 1142 46.19 8.20 34.08
C LYS A 1142 46.85 8.52 32.74
N GLY A 1143 47.72 9.51 32.75
CA GLY A 1143 48.69 9.82 31.70
C GLY A 1143 50.08 9.26 32.03
N SER A 1144 51.11 9.71 31.33
CA SER A 1144 52.50 9.34 31.55
C SER A 1144 53.48 10.41 31.04
N LYS A 1145 54.63 10.51 31.69
CA LYS A 1145 55.74 11.39 31.30
C LYS A 1145 57.09 10.77 31.64
N HIS A 1146 58.14 11.14 30.94
CA HIS A 1146 59.52 10.77 31.26
C HIS A 1146 60.44 11.99 31.38
N GLU A 1147 61.60 11.79 31.98
CA GLU A 1147 62.69 12.75 31.97
C GLU A 1147 63.66 12.43 30.82
N GLU A 1148 63.88 13.37 29.91
CA GLU A 1148 64.96 13.28 28.91
C GLU A 1148 65.96 14.43 29.09
N CYS A 1149 67.25 14.13 28.98
CA CYS A 1149 68.32 15.12 29.08
C CYS A 1149 68.25 16.09 27.88
N LYS A 1150 68.22 17.39 28.17
CA LYS A 1150 68.08 18.47 27.17
C LYS A 1150 69.25 18.55 26.17
N ILE A 1151 70.39 17.91 26.48
CA ILE A 1151 71.65 18.07 25.73
C ILE A 1151 71.97 16.80 24.95
N CYS A 1152 72.15 15.66 25.64
CA CYS A 1152 72.54 14.39 25.02
C CYS A 1152 71.37 13.45 24.67
N GLY A 1153 70.13 13.81 25.02
CA GLY A 1153 68.94 13.00 24.73
C GLY A 1153 68.76 11.74 25.58
N TYR A 1154 69.64 11.48 26.57
CA TYR A 1154 69.52 10.35 27.49
C TYR A 1154 68.16 10.36 28.22
N LYS A 1155 67.43 9.24 28.18
CA LYS A 1155 66.06 9.10 28.73
C LYS A 1155 66.04 8.24 29.99
N ARG A 1156 65.39 8.74 31.04
CA ARG A 1156 64.98 7.95 32.21
C ARG A 1156 63.68 7.22 31.94
N SER A 1157 63.38 6.18 32.72
CA SER A 1157 62.12 5.44 32.66
C SER A 1157 60.91 6.37 32.84
N ALA A 1158 59.86 6.14 32.06
CA ALA A 1158 58.61 6.88 32.18
C ALA A 1158 57.88 6.57 33.50
N VAL A 1159 57.19 7.57 34.05
CA VAL A 1159 56.33 7.48 35.22
C VAL A 1159 54.91 7.93 34.90
N GLU A 1160 53.92 7.35 35.56
CA GLU A 1160 52.51 7.72 35.37
C GLU A 1160 52.23 9.14 35.89
N ILE A 1161 51.37 9.86 35.16
CA ILE A 1161 50.65 11.04 35.67
C ILE A 1161 49.31 10.53 36.21
N PRO A 1162 48.97 10.70 37.50
CA PRO A 1162 47.68 10.29 38.04
C PRO A 1162 46.49 10.91 37.28
N ALA A 1163 45.37 10.18 37.21
CA ALA A 1163 44.13 10.71 36.67
C ALA A 1163 43.69 11.97 37.46
N THR A 1164 43.27 13.03 36.75
CA THR A 1164 42.96 14.35 37.31
C THR A 1164 41.57 14.42 37.95
N GLY A 1165 41.21 13.38 38.69
CA GLY A 1165 39.85 13.13 39.17
C GLY A 1165 39.32 14.19 40.14
N THR A 1166 38.01 14.47 40.04
CA THR A 1166 37.30 15.44 40.86
C THR A 1166 37.39 15.07 42.35
N SER A 1167 38.05 15.91 43.15
CA SER A 1167 38.37 15.61 44.55
C SER A 1167 38.13 16.81 45.47
N THR A 1168 37.16 16.66 46.37
CA THR A 1168 37.30 17.06 47.77
C THR A 1168 37.41 15.79 48.61
N ALA A 1169 38.64 15.43 48.98
CA ALA A 1169 39.04 14.28 49.83
C ALA A 1169 39.06 14.70 51.33
N PRO A 1170 39.62 13.92 52.31
CA PRO A 1170 40.07 12.51 52.34
C PRO A 1170 39.19 11.67 53.32
N THR A 1171 39.56 10.70 54.19
CA THR A 1171 40.83 10.13 54.74
C THR A 1171 40.53 8.76 55.41
N ASP A 1172 41.50 7.96 55.84
CA ASP A 1172 42.31 7.03 55.03
C ASP A 1172 42.77 5.81 55.89
N THR A 1173 43.36 4.79 55.27
CA THR A 1173 44.07 3.60 55.83
C THR A 1173 43.32 2.56 56.68
N THR A 1174 43.37 1.32 56.19
CA THR A 1174 43.36 0.01 56.90
C THR A 1174 42.06 -0.61 57.46
N LYS A 1175 41.97 -1.94 57.28
CA LYS A 1175 40.96 -2.93 57.76
C LYS A 1175 41.07 -3.19 59.29
N PRO A 1176 40.14 -3.88 60.00
CA PRO A 1176 39.09 -4.80 59.50
C PRO A 1176 37.68 -4.73 60.18
N ASN A 1177 36.82 -5.68 59.81
CA ASN A 1177 35.61 -6.21 60.50
C ASN A 1177 34.32 -5.35 60.66
N ASP A 1178 33.24 -5.91 60.09
CA ASP A 1178 31.88 -6.15 60.61
C ASP A 1178 30.97 -5.07 61.29
N THR A 1179 29.71 -5.05 60.83
CA THR A 1179 28.46 -4.48 61.43
C THR A 1179 28.29 -2.99 61.86
N THR A 1180 27.31 -2.32 61.21
CA THR A 1180 26.32 -1.32 61.75
C THR A 1180 26.59 0.23 61.80
N LYS A 1181 25.51 1.01 62.05
CA LYS A 1181 25.18 2.47 61.84
C LYS A 1181 25.54 3.40 63.06
N PRO A 1182 25.25 4.76 63.12
CA PRO A 1182 25.34 5.92 62.16
C PRO A 1182 25.75 7.34 62.76
N GLY A 1183 26.06 8.40 61.95
CA GLY A 1183 25.60 9.82 62.18
C GLY A 1183 26.51 11.09 62.37
N ASN A 1184 26.50 12.03 61.39
CA ASN A 1184 26.39 13.55 61.39
C ASN A 1184 27.45 14.62 61.89
N THR A 1185 27.47 15.80 61.18
CA THR A 1185 27.80 17.25 61.53
C THR A 1185 29.21 17.97 61.50
N ASN A 1186 29.35 18.96 60.56
CA ASN A 1186 29.87 20.39 60.57
C ASN A 1186 31.31 20.91 60.96
N GLY A 1187 31.93 21.76 60.08
CA GLY A 1187 32.31 23.18 60.41
C GLY A 1187 33.66 23.90 60.02
N SER A 1188 33.66 24.82 59.02
CA SER A 1188 34.51 26.08 58.86
C SER A 1188 36.04 26.00 58.48
N GLU A 1189 36.84 27.02 58.04
CA GLU A 1189 36.68 28.44 57.53
C GLU A 1189 37.94 29.09 56.81
N LYS A 1190 37.76 30.26 56.15
CA LYS A 1190 38.69 31.43 55.81
C LYS A 1190 39.77 31.43 54.68
N SER A 1191 40.16 32.66 54.24
CA SER A 1191 40.70 33.07 52.89
C SER A 1191 41.95 34.01 52.92
N PRO A 1192 42.60 34.42 51.79
CA PRO A 1192 42.16 35.50 50.84
C PRO A 1192 42.34 35.15 49.30
N GLN A 1193 41.58 35.64 48.30
CA GLN A 1193 41.37 37.01 47.73
C GLN A 1193 42.60 37.55 46.93
N THR A 1194 42.57 38.18 45.73
CA THR A 1194 41.56 38.88 44.86
C THR A 1194 41.39 38.20 43.46
N GLY A 1195 40.99 38.77 42.29
CA GLY A 1195 40.66 40.13 41.80
C GLY A 1195 40.23 40.18 40.30
N ASP A 1196 39.96 41.36 39.70
CA ASP A 1196 39.13 41.56 38.48
C ASP A 1196 39.77 42.29 37.27
N ASN A 1197 39.28 42.02 36.04
CA ASN A 1197 38.51 43.00 35.23
C ASN A 1197 37.80 42.42 33.98
N SER A 1198 36.85 43.18 33.41
CA SER A 1198 35.91 42.74 32.36
C SER A 1198 35.96 43.56 31.07
N ASN A 1199 35.39 43.04 29.96
CA ASN A 1199 35.15 43.82 28.74
C ASN A 1199 33.92 43.30 27.96
N ILE A 1200 32.95 44.17 27.68
CA ILE A 1200 31.60 43.81 27.20
C ILE A 1200 31.39 44.03 25.67
N PHE A 1201 32.47 44.39 24.95
CA PHE A 1201 32.39 44.94 23.60
C PHE A 1201 31.96 43.94 22.50
N LEU A 1202 32.17 42.62 22.69
CA LEU A 1202 31.92 41.61 21.65
C LEU A 1202 30.42 41.44 21.30
N TRP A 1203 29.52 41.72 22.24
CA TRP A 1203 28.08 41.48 22.06
C TRP A 1203 27.35 42.54 21.24
N PHE A 1204 27.94 43.73 21.04
CA PHE A 1204 27.35 44.78 20.21
C PHE A 1204 27.72 44.67 18.72
N ALA A 1205 28.84 44.02 18.37
CA ALA A 1205 29.29 43.89 16.98
C ALA A 1205 28.43 42.94 16.13
N LEU A 1206 27.87 41.89 16.74
CA LEU A 1206 27.02 40.89 16.06
C LEU A 1206 25.60 41.40 15.75
N LEU A 1207 25.16 42.51 16.36
CA LEU A 1207 23.78 43.01 16.29
C LEU A 1207 23.51 43.94 15.09
N PHE A 1208 24.54 44.28 14.29
CA PHE A 1208 24.40 45.16 13.12
C PHE A 1208 24.52 44.47 11.75
N VAL A 1209 25.00 43.21 11.69
CA VAL A 1209 25.13 42.47 10.42
C VAL A 1209 23.78 41.89 9.96
N SER A 1210 22.84 41.67 10.88
CA SER A 1210 21.49 41.14 10.63
C SER A 1210 20.53 42.13 9.95
N ALA A 1211 20.89 43.41 9.83
CA ALA A 1211 20.01 44.46 9.29
C ALA A 1211 20.01 44.59 7.75
N ALA A 1212 20.98 43.99 7.05
CA ALA A 1212 21.16 44.19 5.60
C ALA A 1212 20.46 43.13 4.71
N GLY A 1213 20.11 41.96 5.25
CA GLY A 1213 19.54 40.85 4.45
C GLY A 1213 18.05 40.98 4.12
N VAL A 1214 17.28 41.67 4.97
CA VAL A 1214 15.81 41.66 4.92
C VAL A 1214 15.25 42.50 3.76
N THR A 1215 15.97 43.51 3.30
CA THR A 1215 15.57 44.38 2.18
C THR A 1215 15.82 43.79 0.79
N GLY A 1216 16.61 42.71 0.68
CA GLY A 1216 16.88 42.05 -0.61
C GLY A 1216 15.77 41.08 -1.04
N ILE A 1217 15.19 40.34 -0.08
CA ILE A 1217 14.26 39.24 -0.36
C ILE A 1217 12.88 39.74 -0.81
N THR A 1218 12.44 40.90 -0.33
CA THR A 1218 11.19 41.56 -0.78
C THR A 1218 11.25 42.09 -2.22
N ALA A 1219 12.45 42.29 -2.78
CA ALA A 1219 12.61 42.67 -4.20
C ALA A 1219 12.55 41.45 -5.15
N TYR A 1220 13.04 40.29 -4.73
CA TYR A 1220 13.08 39.08 -5.56
C TYR A 1220 11.69 38.46 -5.74
N ASN A 1221 10.91 38.33 -4.65
CA ASN A 1221 9.59 37.69 -4.68
C ASN A 1221 8.49 38.49 -5.40
N LYS A 1222 8.77 39.72 -5.86
CA LYS A 1222 7.82 40.51 -6.68
C LYS A 1222 7.97 40.26 -8.20
N LYS A 1223 8.99 39.52 -8.66
CA LYS A 1223 9.27 39.35 -10.10
C LYS A 1223 9.06 37.93 -10.66
N LYS A 1224 8.25 37.11 -9.98
CA LYS A 1224 7.80 35.79 -10.47
C LYS A 1224 6.28 35.59 -10.39
N LYS A 1225 5.52 36.68 -10.56
CA LYS A 1225 4.04 36.66 -10.65
C LYS A 1225 3.49 37.48 -11.82
N GLU A 1226 4.34 37.78 -12.79
CA GLU A 1226 4.02 38.36 -14.11
C GLU A 1226 4.78 37.55 -15.17
N HIS A 1227 4.25 36.36 -15.49
CA HIS A 1227 4.48 35.59 -16.71
C HIS A 1227 3.56 34.36 -16.63
N ALA A 1228 2.29 34.59 -16.98
CA ALA A 1228 1.24 33.59 -17.11
C ALA A 1228 0.27 34.11 -18.19
N GLU A 1229 0.56 33.74 -19.43
CA GLU A 1229 -0.34 33.66 -20.59
C GLU A 1229 0.00 32.32 -21.28
#